data_AF-A0A2B4S4N3-F1
#
_entry.id   AF-A0A2B4S4N3-F1
#
_cell.length_a   1.000
_cell.length_b   1.000
_cell.length_c   1.000
_cell.angle_alpha   90.00
_cell.angle_beta   90.00
_cell.angle_gamma   90.00
#
_symmetry.space_group_name_H-M   'P 1'
#
loop_
_entity.id
_entity.type
_entity.pdbx_description
1 polymer ?
#
loop_
_entity_poly.entity_id
_entity_poly.type
_entity_poly.pdbx_seq_one_letter_code
_entity_poly.pdbx_strand_id
1 'polypeptide(L)'
;MAWRCSVHKPRQVIVVALLTSMFWFALNTVLLVSYQLNISSPYLKSYLISDQGNKDDWLEFEQNSKELARSGKLLPRGISEIELHGGEKLDTINNEISQIMKDKSDHDTQLIQNGLIRNGKKESVGKLRFRGDALNENSRKKPKLLKQRLISSVRSIAEDNSRKDSADTNIGVARFPTHDPNGPGENGKAVRIPDKEKDNEKAGYDKYAFNEYASSKISLDRSLQDTRSPGCDGKSYPVSDLPTTSVVICFHNEAWSTLLRTVHSVLNRSPSDLLDEIILVDDFSTFDHLKKPLEDYVSRLTKVHIVRTQKREGLIRARLLGANAAKGQVLTFLDAHCEANVNWLEPLLDRIRQDRTIVPVPVIDIISSTDFLYSGTPPEVIGGFSWDMQFNWHSLPLSARDKRKDSSEPIRTPTMAGGLFSIDRKYFFESGSYDEGMEVWGGENLEMSFRIWQCGGKIEIIPCSRVGHVFRSRFPYNFPGGYHEVTVNLARVVHVWMDEYKKFVFMKRPDLEGVDHGDLTKRLELRKRLKCKSFKWYLENVYPEQTTPSEESHAYGEARNPQTGMCLDTMARSIGSELGASHCHGMGGNQHFVLTDDGELRAGLKDSFCVGGESESVFLVSCEENSQQWELSKGALRNTQQERCLELQGNGNTVALKNCNMLANQKWEFSKTS
;
A
#
# COMPACT_ATOMS: atom_id res chain seq x y z
N MET A 1 13.38 -76.05 27.15
CA MET A 1 12.85 -76.47 25.83
C MET A 1 13.30 -75.47 24.78
N ALA A 2 13.57 -75.89 23.55
CA ALA A 2 13.98 -74.98 22.47
C ALA A 2 12.78 -74.49 21.66
N TRP A 3 12.77 -73.21 21.29
CA TRP A 3 11.91 -72.68 20.22
C TRP A 3 12.79 -72.11 19.12
N ARG A 4 12.55 -72.55 17.88
CA ARG A 4 13.26 -72.07 16.68
C ARG A 4 12.50 -70.89 16.09
N CYS A 5 13.15 -69.74 15.92
CA CYS A 5 12.69 -68.72 14.98
C CYS A 5 13.49 -68.86 13.68
N SER A 6 12.80 -69.13 12.56
CA SER A 6 13.43 -69.30 11.25
C SER A 6 13.90 -67.97 10.69
N VAL A 7 15.20 -67.87 10.39
CA VAL A 7 15.80 -66.72 9.69
C VAL A 7 15.11 -66.53 8.33
N HIS A 8 14.42 -65.40 8.16
CA HIS A 8 13.91 -64.99 6.84
C HIS A 8 15.08 -64.65 5.91
N LYS A 9 14.95 -65.01 4.62
CA LYS A 9 16.08 -64.92 3.69
C LYS A 9 16.44 -63.46 3.45
N PRO A 10 17.73 -63.05 3.45
CA PRO A 10 18.13 -61.64 3.35
C PRO A 10 17.61 -60.94 2.07
N ARG A 11 17.33 -61.70 1.01
CA ARG A 11 16.67 -61.19 -0.20
C ARG A 11 15.28 -60.58 0.07
N GLN A 12 14.52 -61.07 1.06
CA GLN A 12 13.20 -60.52 1.39
C GLN A 12 13.31 -59.15 2.07
N VAL A 13 14.29 -58.97 2.97
CA VAL A 13 14.54 -57.67 3.63
C VAL A 13 14.97 -56.62 2.60
N ILE A 14 15.85 -56.99 1.67
CA ILE A 14 16.29 -56.11 0.57
C ILE A 14 15.11 -55.74 -0.35
N VAL A 15 14.24 -56.70 -0.70
CA VAL A 15 13.05 -56.41 -1.52
C VAL A 15 12.07 -55.49 -0.79
N VAL A 16 11.84 -55.68 0.51
CA VAL A 16 10.99 -54.76 1.30
C VAL A 16 11.60 -53.35 1.35
N ALA A 17 12.91 -53.23 1.61
CA ALA A 17 13.60 -51.94 1.65
C ALA A 17 13.57 -51.20 0.30
N LEU A 18 13.76 -51.92 -0.81
CA LEU A 18 13.64 -51.37 -2.16
C LEU A 18 12.21 -50.93 -2.47
N LEU A 19 11.20 -51.73 -2.12
CA LEU A 19 9.79 -51.37 -2.32
C LEU A 19 9.38 -50.16 -1.48
N THR A 20 9.81 -50.06 -0.21
CA THR A 20 9.53 -48.86 0.61
C THR A 20 10.28 -47.63 0.10
N SER A 21 11.51 -47.79 -0.41
CA SER A 21 12.27 -46.69 -1.04
C SER A 21 11.61 -46.21 -2.34
N MET A 22 11.15 -47.13 -3.20
CA MET A 22 10.42 -46.79 -4.41
C MET A 22 9.07 -46.13 -4.10
N PHE A 23 8.37 -46.57 -3.05
CA PHE A 23 7.12 -45.95 -2.61
C PHE A 23 7.34 -44.53 -2.09
N TRP A 24 8.38 -44.30 -1.28
CA TRP A 24 8.77 -42.96 -0.83
C TRP A 24 9.22 -42.05 -1.99
N PHE A 25 9.97 -42.58 -2.95
CA PHE A 25 10.37 -41.83 -4.15
C PHE A 25 9.16 -41.46 -5.01
N ALA A 26 8.22 -42.39 -5.22
CA ALA A 26 6.97 -42.14 -5.93
C ALA A 26 6.10 -41.12 -5.19
N LEU A 27 5.97 -41.21 -3.87
CA LEU A 27 5.21 -40.27 -3.05
C LEU A 27 5.82 -38.85 -3.10
N ASN A 28 7.14 -38.72 -2.94
CA ASN A 28 7.83 -37.44 -3.10
C ASN A 28 7.73 -36.89 -4.53
N THR A 29 7.78 -37.75 -5.55
CA THR A 29 7.59 -37.32 -6.95
C THR A 29 6.16 -36.83 -7.19
N VAL A 30 5.15 -37.51 -6.67
CA VAL A 30 3.75 -37.06 -6.74
C VAL A 30 3.56 -35.75 -5.97
N LEU A 31 4.13 -35.61 -4.78
CA LEU A 31 4.09 -34.36 -4.01
C LEU A 31 4.79 -33.21 -4.75
N LEU A 32 5.97 -33.43 -5.33
CA LEU A 32 6.68 -32.42 -6.14
C LEU A 32 5.90 -32.03 -7.40
N VAL A 33 5.29 -32.99 -8.10
CA VAL A 33 4.46 -32.73 -9.28
C VAL A 33 3.16 -32.00 -8.87
N SER A 34 2.50 -32.39 -7.78
CA SER A 34 1.34 -31.66 -7.24
C SER A 34 1.71 -30.25 -6.77
N TYR A 35 2.91 -30.04 -6.22
CA TYR A 35 3.42 -28.73 -5.81
C TYR A 35 3.71 -27.85 -7.03
N GLN A 36 4.39 -28.37 -8.05
CA GLN A 36 4.63 -27.68 -9.32
C GLN A 36 3.31 -27.35 -10.05
N LEU A 37 2.33 -28.26 -10.04
CA LEU A 37 1.01 -28.02 -10.65
C LEU A 37 0.17 -27.00 -9.86
N ASN A 38 0.21 -27.00 -8.52
CA ASN A 38 -0.47 -25.97 -7.71
C ASN A 38 0.20 -24.60 -7.78
N ILE A 39 1.51 -24.53 -8.01
CA ILE A 39 2.24 -23.26 -8.26
C ILE A 39 2.02 -22.76 -9.70
N SER A 40 1.67 -23.64 -10.65
CA SER A 40 1.38 -23.31 -12.05
C SER A 40 0.00 -22.68 -12.27
N SER A 41 -0.34 -21.67 -11.47
CA SER A 41 -1.47 -20.77 -11.72
C SER A 41 -1.30 -20.04 -13.07
N PRO A 42 -2.37 -19.64 -13.80
CA PRO A 42 -2.27 -19.25 -15.22
C PRO A 42 -1.44 -17.99 -15.58
N TYR A 43 -0.82 -17.33 -14.61
CA TYR A 43 -0.15 -16.03 -14.79
C TYR A 43 1.26 -16.08 -15.39
N LEU A 44 1.89 -17.26 -15.52
CA LEU A 44 3.29 -17.39 -15.98
C LEU A 44 3.47 -17.72 -17.47
N LYS A 45 2.39 -17.79 -18.26
CA LYS A 45 2.44 -18.25 -19.66
C LYS A 45 2.38 -17.16 -20.75
N SER A 46 2.42 -15.89 -20.35
CA SER A 46 2.32 -14.72 -21.26
C SER A 46 3.64 -13.96 -21.49
N TYR A 47 4.73 -14.32 -20.82
CA TYR A 47 5.98 -13.53 -20.80
C TYR A 47 7.22 -14.24 -21.38
N LEU A 48 7.06 -15.43 -21.98
CA LEU A 48 8.17 -16.23 -22.55
C LEU A 48 7.94 -16.65 -24.01
N ILE A 49 6.97 -16.04 -24.72
CA ILE A 49 6.75 -16.24 -26.16
C ILE A 49 6.53 -14.86 -26.80
N SER A 50 7.59 -14.05 -26.84
CA SER A 50 7.62 -12.77 -27.56
C SER A 50 8.99 -12.45 -28.17
N ASP A 51 9.76 -13.48 -28.55
CA ASP A 51 10.80 -13.35 -29.56
C ASP A 51 10.86 -14.63 -30.39
N GLN A 52 11.17 -14.48 -31.68
CA GLN A 52 11.07 -15.45 -32.77
C GLN A 52 9.64 -16.00 -32.99
N GLY A 53 9.25 -16.18 -34.24
CA GLY A 53 7.90 -16.66 -34.55
C GLY A 53 7.75 -17.13 -35.99
N ASN A 54 6.62 -17.81 -36.23
CA ASN A 54 6.07 -18.02 -37.56
C ASN A 54 4.54 -17.83 -37.51
N LYS A 55 3.89 -17.55 -38.65
CA LYS A 55 2.49 -17.11 -38.68
C LYS A 55 1.46 -18.21 -38.98
N ASP A 56 1.92 -19.37 -39.46
CA ASP A 56 1.04 -20.39 -40.03
C ASP A 56 0.56 -21.43 -38.98
N ASP A 57 1.38 -21.76 -37.98
CA ASP A 57 1.06 -22.76 -36.93
C ASP A 57 -0.25 -22.45 -36.15
N TRP A 58 -0.61 -21.16 -36.05
CA TRP A 58 -1.83 -20.72 -35.38
C TRP A 58 -3.13 -21.13 -36.10
N LEU A 59 -3.09 -21.32 -37.42
CA LEU A 59 -4.27 -21.71 -38.21
C LEU A 59 -4.63 -23.19 -38.05
N GLU A 60 -3.63 -24.06 -37.88
CA GLU A 60 -3.85 -25.50 -37.69
C GLU A 60 -4.40 -25.81 -36.29
N PHE A 61 -3.95 -25.08 -35.26
CA PHE A 61 -4.49 -25.21 -33.90
C PHE A 61 -5.96 -24.79 -33.81
N GLU A 62 -6.35 -23.70 -34.47
CA GLU A 62 -7.72 -23.17 -34.40
C GLU A 62 -8.75 -24.04 -35.17
N GLN A 63 -8.31 -24.84 -36.15
CA GLN A 63 -9.17 -25.83 -36.81
C GLN A 63 -9.40 -27.06 -35.93
N ASN A 64 -8.33 -27.67 -35.40
CA ASN A 64 -8.41 -28.86 -34.54
C ASN A 64 -9.26 -28.61 -33.29
N SER A 65 -9.17 -27.41 -32.69
CA SER A 65 -10.00 -27.03 -31.53
C SER A 65 -11.51 -27.01 -31.83
N LYS A 66 -11.93 -26.81 -33.08
CA LYS A 66 -13.35 -26.70 -33.47
C LYS A 66 -14.01 -28.05 -33.77
N GLU A 67 -13.21 -29.12 -33.90
CA GLU A 67 -13.74 -30.49 -34.06
C GLU A 67 -14.02 -31.16 -32.71
N LEU A 68 -13.10 -31.06 -31.72
CA LEU A 68 -13.33 -31.66 -30.39
C LEU A 68 -14.56 -31.09 -29.67
N ALA A 69 -14.93 -29.83 -29.94
CA ALA A 69 -16.13 -29.20 -29.38
C ALA A 69 -17.46 -29.81 -29.91
N ARG A 70 -17.43 -30.68 -30.94
CA ARG A 70 -18.64 -31.27 -31.54
C ARG A 70 -18.98 -32.68 -31.02
N SER A 71 -18.08 -33.36 -30.31
CA SER A 71 -18.23 -34.78 -29.91
C SER A 71 -18.66 -34.98 -28.45
N GLY A 72 -19.78 -34.37 -28.04
CA GLY A 72 -20.26 -34.48 -26.65
C GLY A 72 -20.75 -35.89 -26.25
N LYS A 73 -20.11 -36.53 -25.25
CA LYS A 73 -20.65 -37.74 -24.56
C LYS A 73 -20.05 -38.03 -23.17
N LEU A 74 -20.83 -37.70 -22.13
CA LEU A 74 -21.08 -38.40 -20.86
C LEU A 74 -20.00 -38.64 -19.77
N LEU A 75 -20.50 -38.53 -18.52
CA LEU A 75 -19.92 -38.91 -17.21
C LEU A 75 -20.61 -40.17 -16.63
N PRO A 76 -19.97 -40.87 -15.67
CA PRO A 76 -20.62 -41.56 -14.52
C PRO A 76 -20.23 -40.88 -13.17
N ARG A 77 -21.06 -40.72 -12.11
CA ARG A 77 -21.91 -41.63 -11.30
C ARG A 77 -21.11 -42.72 -10.54
N GLY A 78 -21.32 -43.06 -9.26
CA GLY A 78 -22.28 -42.71 -8.17
C GLY A 78 -21.76 -43.36 -6.83
N ILE A 79 -22.42 -43.53 -5.66
CA ILE A 79 -23.70 -43.19 -4.97
C ILE A 79 -23.42 -43.47 -3.45
N SER A 80 -23.79 -42.64 -2.46
CA SER A 80 -25.01 -42.75 -1.60
C SER A 80 -25.24 -41.46 -0.79
N GLU A 81 -26.45 -40.91 -0.56
CA GLU A 81 -27.75 -41.41 -0.02
C GLU A 81 -27.89 -41.33 1.52
N ILE A 82 -28.82 -40.46 1.96
CA ILE A 82 -29.72 -40.52 3.14
C ILE A 82 -30.92 -39.59 2.82
N GLU A 83 -32.07 -39.83 3.45
CA GLU A 83 -33.40 -39.54 2.88
C GLU A 83 -33.97 -38.12 3.07
N LEU A 84 -34.99 -37.80 2.26
CA LEU A 84 -35.88 -36.65 2.39
C LEU A 84 -37.30 -37.07 2.81
N HIS A 85 -37.96 -36.25 3.62
CA HIS A 85 -39.39 -36.33 3.90
C HIS A 85 -40.01 -34.91 3.99
N GLY A 86 -41.25 -34.77 3.51
CA GLY A 86 -42.04 -33.54 3.61
C GLY A 86 -41.87 -32.56 2.45
N GLY A 87 -42.61 -32.78 1.36
CA GLY A 87 -42.77 -31.79 0.29
C GLY A 87 -44.18 -31.20 0.29
N GLU A 88 -44.30 -29.90 0.61
CA GLU A 88 -45.40 -29.00 0.23
C GLU A 88 -45.02 -27.55 0.61
N LYS A 89 -45.61 -26.54 -0.08
CA LYS A 89 -45.35 -25.07 0.01
C LYS A 89 -44.11 -24.52 -0.72
N LEU A 90 -44.21 -24.37 -2.04
CA LEU A 90 -43.56 -23.25 -2.76
C LEU A 90 -44.58 -22.27 -3.37
N ASP A 91 -45.69 -22.77 -3.92
CA ASP A 91 -46.68 -21.93 -4.61
C ASP A 91 -47.47 -20.99 -3.68
N THR A 92 -47.59 -21.31 -2.39
CA THR A 92 -48.20 -20.42 -1.39
C THR A 92 -47.34 -19.16 -1.20
N ILE A 93 -46.03 -19.34 -1.08
CA ILE A 93 -45.07 -18.28 -0.72
C ILE A 93 -44.95 -17.25 -1.84
N ASN A 94 -44.91 -17.69 -3.11
CA ASN A 94 -44.87 -16.78 -4.26
C ASN A 94 -46.13 -15.90 -4.39
N ASN A 95 -47.30 -16.40 -3.96
CA ASN A 95 -48.54 -15.62 -3.95
C ASN A 95 -48.57 -14.60 -2.80
N GLU A 96 -48.09 -14.96 -1.61
CA GLU A 96 -47.99 -14.04 -0.47
C GLU A 96 -47.01 -12.88 -0.76
N ILE A 97 -45.83 -13.16 -1.33
CA ILE A 97 -44.85 -12.13 -1.73
C ILE A 97 -45.46 -11.18 -2.78
N SER A 98 -46.21 -11.71 -3.74
CA SER A 98 -46.88 -10.91 -4.79
C SER A 98 -47.99 -9.99 -4.25
N GLN A 99 -48.58 -10.34 -3.10
CA GLN A 99 -49.58 -9.53 -2.43
C GLN A 99 -48.92 -8.44 -1.56
N ILE A 100 -47.88 -8.79 -0.79
CA ILE A 100 -47.10 -7.86 0.03
C ILE A 100 -46.46 -6.72 -0.81
N MET A 101 -46.07 -7.00 -2.05
CA MET A 101 -45.56 -5.97 -2.97
C MET A 101 -46.65 -5.00 -3.49
N LYS A 102 -47.93 -5.35 -3.45
CA LYS A 102 -49.03 -4.40 -3.76
C LYS A 102 -49.33 -3.50 -2.58
N ASP A 103 -49.45 -4.06 -1.38
CA ASP A 103 -49.90 -3.30 -0.20
C ASP A 103 -48.91 -2.17 0.17
N LYS A 104 -47.60 -2.35 -0.10
CA LYS A 104 -46.61 -1.27 0.00
C LYS A 104 -46.84 -0.13 -1.00
N SER A 105 -47.20 -0.46 -2.25
CA SER A 105 -47.43 0.54 -3.32
C SER A 105 -48.57 1.51 -2.99
N ASP A 106 -49.63 1.02 -2.34
CA ASP A 106 -50.75 1.87 -1.93
C ASP A 106 -50.44 2.65 -0.63
N HIS A 107 -49.62 2.11 0.27
CA HIS A 107 -49.20 2.82 1.49
C HIS A 107 -48.32 4.04 1.19
N ASP A 108 -47.35 3.91 0.29
CA ASP A 108 -46.48 5.04 -0.12
C ASP A 108 -47.30 6.12 -0.85
N THR A 109 -48.30 5.72 -1.64
CA THR A 109 -49.21 6.64 -2.33
C THR A 109 -50.04 7.49 -1.36
N GLN A 110 -50.47 6.94 -0.22
CA GLN A 110 -51.18 7.70 0.81
C GLN A 110 -50.28 8.67 1.60
N LEU A 111 -49.01 8.32 1.82
CA LEU A 111 -48.06 9.21 2.50
C LEU A 111 -47.79 10.47 1.67
N ILE A 112 -47.63 10.33 0.35
CA ILE A 112 -47.40 11.46 -0.58
C ILE A 112 -48.62 12.40 -0.62
N GLN A 113 -49.85 11.89 -0.61
CA GLN A 113 -51.05 12.74 -0.57
C GLN A 113 -51.19 13.52 0.75
N ASN A 114 -50.85 12.91 1.89
CA ASN A 114 -50.96 13.58 3.20
C ASN A 114 -49.84 14.61 3.46
N GLY A 115 -48.65 14.43 2.88
CA GLY A 115 -47.55 15.39 3.00
C GLY A 115 -47.83 16.75 2.35
N LEU A 116 -48.53 16.75 1.20
CA LEU A 116 -48.74 17.97 0.38
C LEU A 116 -49.78 18.96 0.93
N ILE A 117 -50.48 18.63 2.03
CA ILE A 117 -51.47 19.51 2.67
C ILE A 117 -50.84 20.40 3.77
N ARG A 118 -49.60 20.11 4.20
CA ARG A 118 -48.86 20.89 5.22
C ARG A 118 -47.61 21.57 4.65
N ASN A 119 -47.78 22.65 3.86
CA ASN A 119 -46.86 23.80 3.86
C ASN A 119 -47.41 24.97 3.00
N GLY A 120 -48.33 25.75 3.57
CA GLY A 120 -48.83 26.97 2.92
C GLY A 120 -47.96 28.18 3.22
N LYS A 121 -47.28 28.73 2.21
CA LYS A 121 -46.79 30.13 2.20
C LYS A 121 -46.87 30.72 0.79
N LYS A 122 -47.14 32.03 0.73
CA LYS A 122 -47.22 32.86 -0.49
C LYS A 122 -45.78 33.25 -0.90
N GLU A 123 -45.46 33.56 -2.16
CA GLU A 123 -45.74 34.89 -2.75
C GLU A 123 -45.56 35.00 -4.28
N SER A 124 -46.09 36.10 -4.82
CA SER A 124 -45.88 36.72 -6.14
C SER A 124 -45.31 35.91 -7.33
N VAL A 125 -46.18 35.65 -8.33
CA VAL A 125 -45.81 35.69 -9.75
C VAL A 125 -46.75 36.66 -10.48
N GLY A 126 -46.20 37.47 -11.39
CA GLY A 126 -46.91 38.57 -12.03
C GLY A 126 -47.80 38.19 -13.22
N LYS A 127 -48.90 38.93 -13.36
CA LYS A 127 -49.79 39.09 -14.54
C LYS A 127 -49.37 38.41 -15.85
N LEU A 128 -50.26 37.54 -16.36
CA LEU A 128 -50.72 37.64 -17.75
C LEU A 128 -52.19 37.16 -17.84
N ARG A 129 -53.04 37.94 -18.53
CA ARG A 129 -54.46 37.64 -18.76
C ARG A 129 -54.66 37.21 -20.20
N PHE A 130 -55.39 36.12 -20.43
CA PHE A 130 -56.51 36.06 -21.39
C PHE A 130 -57.48 34.98 -20.83
N ARG A 131 -58.67 35.37 -20.36
CA ARG A 131 -59.90 35.55 -21.16
C ARG A 131 -60.40 34.20 -21.73
N GLY A 132 -61.31 33.57 -20.99
CA GLY A 132 -62.13 32.48 -21.53
C GLY A 132 -63.52 33.01 -21.90
N ASP A 133 -64.23 32.23 -22.71
CA ASP A 133 -65.67 32.30 -22.94
C ASP A 133 -66.20 30.85 -23.11
N ALA A 134 -67.48 30.63 -22.86
CA ALA A 134 -68.06 29.29 -22.64
C ALA A 134 -68.65 28.63 -23.89
N LEU A 135 -68.96 27.32 -23.83
CA LEU A 135 -70.15 26.72 -24.48
C LEU A 135 -70.47 25.27 -24.03
N ASN A 136 -71.59 25.14 -23.29
CA ASN A 136 -72.58 24.04 -23.22
C ASN A 136 -72.22 22.54 -23.05
N GLU A 137 -73.28 21.77 -22.75
CA GLU A 137 -73.28 20.44 -22.16
C GLU A 137 -73.38 19.26 -23.16
N ASN A 138 -73.41 18.05 -22.58
CA ASN A 138 -74.00 16.80 -23.11
C ASN A 138 -73.24 16.01 -24.19
N SER A 139 -72.37 15.10 -23.74
CA SER A 139 -72.56 13.67 -24.05
C SER A 139 -71.80 12.72 -23.11
N ARG A 140 -72.50 11.75 -22.49
CA ARG A 140 -71.89 10.62 -21.76
C ARG A 140 -71.52 9.50 -22.74
N LYS A 141 -70.22 9.22 -22.99
CA LYS A 141 -69.70 7.89 -23.41
C LYS A 141 -68.16 7.78 -23.48
N LYS A 142 -67.64 6.56 -23.19
CA LYS A 142 -66.27 6.04 -23.44
C LYS A 142 -65.06 6.62 -22.65
N PRO A 143 -64.90 6.32 -21.34
CA PRO A 143 -63.70 6.66 -20.54
C PRO A 143 -62.47 5.75 -20.79
N LYS A 144 -62.20 5.33 -22.04
CA LYS A 144 -60.99 4.53 -22.40
C LYS A 144 -60.02 5.23 -23.35
N LEU A 145 -60.49 6.08 -24.26
CA LEU A 145 -59.62 6.83 -25.19
C LEU A 145 -58.93 8.03 -24.54
N LEU A 146 -59.59 8.72 -23.60
CA LEU A 146 -58.95 9.80 -22.84
C LEU A 146 -57.76 9.29 -22.02
N LYS A 147 -57.86 8.10 -21.41
CA LYS A 147 -56.79 7.55 -20.57
C LYS A 147 -55.52 7.23 -21.38
N GLN A 148 -55.66 6.76 -22.62
CA GLN A 148 -54.51 6.58 -23.53
C GLN A 148 -53.88 7.91 -23.95
N ARG A 149 -54.68 8.92 -24.32
CA ARG A 149 -54.13 10.26 -24.64
C ARG A 149 -53.47 10.95 -23.44
N LEU A 150 -54.03 10.80 -22.24
CA LEU A 150 -53.41 11.32 -21.02
C LEU A 150 -52.08 10.60 -20.72
N ILE A 151 -52.02 9.27 -20.88
CA ILE A 151 -50.78 8.51 -20.70
C ILE A 151 -49.73 8.87 -21.76
N SER A 152 -50.11 9.11 -23.02
CA SER A 152 -49.14 9.58 -24.03
C SER A 152 -48.65 11.00 -23.75
N SER A 153 -49.52 11.91 -23.29
CA SER A 153 -49.12 13.28 -22.96
C SER A 153 -48.33 13.38 -21.66
N VAL A 154 -48.63 12.55 -20.66
CA VAL A 154 -47.84 12.45 -19.41
C VAL A 154 -46.50 11.76 -19.69
N ARG A 155 -46.43 10.76 -20.59
CA ARG A 155 -45.14 10.25 -21.07
C ARG A 155 -44.35 11.31 -21.83
N SER A 156 -44.96 12.05 -22.76
CA SER A 156 -44.21 13.11 -23.46
C SER A 156 -43.75 14.23 -22.52
N ILE A 157 -44.51 14.56 -21.46
CA ILE A 157 -44.07 15.53 -20.44
C ILE A 157 -42.98 14.94 -19.53
N ALA A 158 -43.03 13.66 -19.18
CA ALA A 158 -41.96 12.99 -18.43
C ALA A 158 -40.68 12.81 -19.25
N GLU A 159 -40.79 12.56 -20.55
CA GLU A 159 -39.68 12.45 -21.51
C GLU A 159 -39.11 13.83 -21.92
N ASP A 160 -39.94 14.88 -21.94
CA ASP A 160 -39.49 16.27 -22.17
C ASP A 160 -38.88 16.89 -20.90
N ASN A 161 -39.37 16.53 -19.70
CA ASN A 161 -38.72 16.88 -18.44
C ASN A 161 -37.38 16.14 -18.26
N SER A 162 -37.31 14.83 -18.52
CA SER A 162 -36.04 14.08 -18.43
C SER A 162 -35.02 14.50 -19.49
N ARG A 163 -35.45 15.17 -20.57
CA ARG A 163 -34.59 15.86 -21.53
C ARG A 163 -34.22 17.28 -21.09
N LYS A 164 -35.09 18.01 -20.39
CA LYS A 164 -34.78 19.36 -19.86
C LYS A 164 -33.86 19.34 -18.65
N ASP A 165 -33.94 18.31 -17.81
CA ASP A 165 -32.94 18.01 -16.76
C ASP A 165 -31.57 17.57 -17.32
N SER A 166 -31.39 17.57 -18.65
CA SER A 166 -30.10 17.39 -19.33
C SER A 166 -29.55 18.65 -20.01
N ALA A 167 -30.21 19.81 -19.84
CA ALA A 167 -29.99 20.96 -20.73
C ALA A 167 -29.89 22.35 -20.05
N ASP A 168 -29.44 22.46 -18.78
CA ASP A 168 -28.81 23.72 -18.30
C ASP A 168 -27.94 23.60 -17.03
N THR A 169 -27.09 22.57 -16.93
CA THR A 169 -26.04 22.48 -15.88
C THR A 169 -24.66 22.18 -16.46
N ASN A 170 -24.11 23.13 -17.24
CA ASN A 170 -22.72 23.08 -17.70
C ASN A 170 -21.72 23.47 -16.59
N ILE A 171 -21.78 22.74 -15.47
CA ILE A 171 -20.73 22.68 -14.45
C ILE A 171 -20.26 21.23 -14.42
N GLY A 172 -19.04 20.99 -14.89
CA GLY A 172 -18.48 19.66 -15.18
C GLY A 172 -18.14 18.80 -13.96
N VAL A 173 -19.08 18.62 -13.03
CA VAL A 173 -18.97 17.61 -11.97
C VAL A 173 -19.16 16.23 -12.61
N ALA A 174 -18.10 15.42 -12.65
CA ALA A 174 -18.18 14.08 -13.19
C ALA A 174 -19.25 13.25 -12.44
N ARG A 175 -20.19 12.67 -13.19
CA ARG A 175 -21.22 11.77 -12.64
C ARG A 175 -20.59 10.40 -12.38
N PHE A 176 -20.30 10.10 -11.11
CA PHE A 176 -19.75 8.81 -10.71
C PHE A 176 -20.80 7.70 -10.82
N PRO A 177 -20.38 6.44 -11.02
CA PRO A 177 -21.27 5.29 -10.91
C PRO A 177 -21.93 5.26 -9.53
N THR A 178 -23.26 5.20 -9.50
CA THR A 178 -24.01 4.77 -8.32
C THR A 178 -23.53 3.40 -7.87
N HIS A 179 -23.62 3.10 -6.58
CA HIS A 179 -23.25 1.77 -6.07
C HIS A 179 -24.02 0.66 -6.82
N ASP A 180 -23.28 -0.32 -7.34
CA ASP A 180 -23.77 -1.52 -8.00
C ASP A 180 -22.96 -2.70 -7.45
N PRO A 181 -23.59 -3.71 -6.81
CA PRO A 181 -22.93 -4.94 -6.34
C PRO A 181 -22.18 -5.74 -7.42
N ASN A 182 -22.37 -5.42 -8.71
CA ASN A 182 -21.68 -6.04 -9.85
C ASN A 182 -20.79 -5.03 -10.62
N GLY A 183 -20.65 -3.80 -10.11
CA GLY A 183 -19.94 -2.72 -10.77
C GLY A 183 -18.41 -2.89 -10.81
N PRO A 184 -17.70 -2.07 -11.61
CA PRO A 184 -16.24 -2.11 -11.66
C PRO A 184 -15.62 -1.80 -10.29
N GLY A 185 -14.65 -2.61 -9.89
CA GLY A 185 -13.89 -2.44 -8.64
C GLY A 185 -14.59 -2.94 -7.37
N GLU A 186 -15.83 -3.40 -7.48
CA GLU A 186 -16.67 -3.81 -6.34
C GLU A 186 -16.11 -5.04 -5.62
N ASN A 187 -16.28 -5.09 -4.29
CA ASN A 187 -15.61 -6.04 -3.39
C ASN A 187 -14.08 -6.05 -3.55
N GLY A 188 -13.49 -4.86 -3.75
CA GLY A 188 -12.06 -4.63 -3.93
C GLY A 188 -11.43 -5.19 -5.22
N LYS A 189 -12.22 -5.67 -6.20
CA LYS A 189 -11.70 -6.40 -7.37
C LYS A 189 -10.89 -5.53 -8.34
N ALA A 190 -10.03 -6.17 -9.13
CA ALA A 190 -9.32 -5.56 -10.26
C ALA A 190 -10.27 -5.07 -11.37
N VAL A 191 -10.04 -3.85 -11.87
CA VAL A 191 -10.71 -3.27 -13.05
C VAL A 191 -9.84 -3.42 -14.29
N ARG A 192 -10.33 -4.18 -15.26
CA ARG A 192 -9.68 -4.35 -16.57
C ARG A 192 -10.21 -3.30 -17.55
N ILE A 193 -9.31 -2.46 -18.06
CA ILE A 193 -9.60 -1.51 -19.14
C ILE A 193 -9.53 -2.26 -20.49
N PRO A 194 -10.58 -2.20 -21.34
CA PRO A 194 -10.54 -2.76 -22.69
C PRO A 194 -9.49 -2.08 -23.57
N ASP A 195 -8.91 -2.82 -24.53
CA ASP A 195 -7.80 -2.31 -25.37
C ASP A 195 -8.15 -1.02 -26.11
N LYS A 196 -9.40 -0.91 -26.60
CA LYS A 196 -9.96 0.29 -27.25
C LYS A 196 -10.06 1.54 -26.36
N GLU A 197 -9.77 1.45 -25.06
CA GLU A 197 -9.75 2.57 -24.11
C GLU A 197 -8.37 2.80 -23.46
N LYS A 198 -7.31 2.10 -23.93
CA LYS A 198 -5.97 2.15 -23.33
C LYS A 198 -5.31 3.53 -23.33
N ASP A 199 -5.64 4.39 -24.29
CA ASP A 199 -5.16 5.77 -24.32
C ASP A 199 -5.64 6.59 -23.10
N ASN A 200 -6.84 6.29 -22.57
CA ASN A 200 -7.36 6.95 -21.37
C ASN A 200 -6.65 6.46 -20.10
N GLU A 201 -6.35 5.16 -20.02
CA GLU A 201 -5.49 4.58 -18.97
C GLU A 201 -4.11 5.24 -18.97
N LYS A 202 -3.48 5.37 -20.15
CA LYS A 202 -2.20 6.07 -20.30
C LYS A 202 -2.29 7.53 -19.86
N ALA A 203 -3.30 8.28 -20.32
CA ALA A 203 -3.48 9.69 -19.95
C ALA A 203 -3.68 9.89 -18.44
N GLY A 204 -4.42 8.98 -17.78
CA GLY A 204 -4.54 8.96 -16.32
C GLY A 204 -3.19 8.71 -15.64
N TYR A 205 -2.42 7.73 -16.12
CA TYR A 205 -1.09 7.40 -15.62
C TYR A 205 -0.06 8.52 -15.81
N ASP A 206 -0.06 9.19 -16.96
CA ASP A 206 0.82 10.32 -17.25
C ASP A 206 0.52 11.50 -16.32
N LYS A 207 -0.77 11.74 -16.01
CA LYS A 207 -1.19 12.87 -15.15
C LYS A 207 -1.05 12.61 -13.65
N TYR A 208 -1.42 11.42 -13.14
CA TYR A 208 -1.55 11.17 -11.70
C TYR A 208 -0.62 10.07 -11.13
N ALA A 209 0.16 9.40 -11.98
CA ALA A 209 1.01 8.25 -11.65
C ALA A 209 0.26 6.98 -11.16
N PHE A 210 -1.03 6.88 -11.51
CA PHE A 210 -1.87 5.68 -11.38
C PHE A 210 -2.96 5.68 -12.46
N ASN A 211 -3.63 4.55 -12.68
CA ASN A 211 -4.72 4.40 -13.64
C ASN A 211 -6.01 5.12 -13.17
N GLU A 212 -6.04 6.45 -13.32
CA GLU A 212 -7.22 7.25 -12.97
C GLU A 212 -8.45 6.88 -13.81
N TYR A 213 -8.27 6.31 -15.00
CA TYR A 213 -9.37 5.85 -15.84
C TYR A 213 -10.03 4.57 -15.31
N ALA A 214 -9.28 3.69 -14.64
CA ALA A 214 -9.86 2.64 -13.81
C ALA A 214 -10.57 3.25 -12.59
N SER A 215 -9.92 4.17 -11.86
CA SER A 215 -10.51 4.82 -10.69
C SER A 215 -11.85 5.52 -10.99
N SER A 216 -11.97 6.25 -12.10
CA SER A 216 -13.20 6.97 -12.46
C SER A 216 -14.37 6.06 -12.89
N LYS A 217 -14.11 4.79 -13.23
CA LYS A 217 -15.13 3.76 -13.47
C LYS A 217 -15.59 3.03 -12.20
N ILE A 218 -14.92 3.23 -11.06
CA ILE A 218 -15.25 2.61 -9.77
C ILE A 218 -16.13 3.58 -8.96
N SER A 219 -17.17 3.06 -8.31
CA SER A 219 -18.02 3.88 -7.43
C SER A 219 -17.22 4.50 -6.28
N LEU A 220 -17.69 5.62 -5.75
CA LEU A 220 -17.10 6.24 -4.55
C LEU A 220 -17.42 5.43 -3.29
N ASP A 221 -18.49 4.64 -3.34
CA ASP A 221 -19.04 3.84 -2.24
C ASP A 221 -18.71 2.34 -2.35
N ARG A 222 -17.74 1.95 -3.21
CA ARG A 222 -17.46 0.54 -3.52
C ARG A 222 -17.17 -0.29 -2.26
N SER A 223 -17.69 -1.52 -2.20
CA SER A 223 -17.36 -2.45 -1.12
C SER A 223 -15.93 -3.00 -1.24
N LEU A 224 -15.41 -3.47 -0.11
CA LEU A 224 -14.09 -4.09 0.02
C LEU A 224 -14.24 -5.44 0.74
N GLN A 225 -13.31 -6.35 0.50
CA GLN A 225 -13.16 -7.55 1.31
C GLN A 225 -12.55 -7.19 2.66
N ASP A 226 -12.99 -7.84 3.73
CA ASP A 226 -12.33 -7.74 5.02
C ASP A 226 -10.95 -8.41 4.95
N THR A 227 -9.89 -7.61 5.14
CA THR A 227 -8.49 -8.05 5.12
C THR A 227 -7.88 -8.18 6.52
N ARG A 228 -8.68 -8.03 7.57
CA ARG A 228 -8.24 -8.20 8.96
C ARG A 228 -7.84 -9.65 9.24
N SER A 229 -6.92 -9.82 10.18
CA SER A 229 -6.49 -11.16 10.61
C SER A 229 -7.57 -11.82 11.47
N PRO A 230 -7.77 -13.15 11.42
CA PRO A 230 -8.85 -13.81 12.17
C PRO A 230 -8.84 -13.60 13.70
N GLY A 231 -7.70 -13.22 14.31
CA GLY A 231 -7.67 -12.81 15.72
C GLY A 231 -8.44 -11.53 16.04
N CYS A 232 -8.88 -10.79 15.00
CA CYS A 232 -9.75 -9.62 15.12
C CYS A 232 -11.24 -9.97 15.13
N ASP A 233 -11.60 -11.21 14.77
CA ASP A 233 -12.99 -11.65 14.74
C ASP A 233 -13.57 -11.67 16.16
N GLY A 234 -14.80 -11.16 16.31
CA GLY A 234 -15.45 -11.04 17.62
C GLY A 234 -14.87 -9.95 18.54
N LYS A 235 -13.81 -9.22 18.16
CA LYS A 235 -13.34 -8.06 18.95
C LYS A 235 -14.36 -6.92 18.87
N SER A 236 -14.84 -6.51 20.05
CA SER A 236 -15.75 -5.38 20.23
C SER A 236 -15.03 -4.23 20.90
N TYR A 237 -15.32 -3.01 20.46
CA TYR A 237 -14.76 -1.76 20.99
C TYR A 237 -15.95 -0.87 21.41
N PRO A 238 -16.11 -0.52 22.70
CA PRO A 238 -17.26 0.23 23.18
C PRO A 238 -17.20 1.68 22.70
N VAL A 239 -17.95 1.99 21.64
CA VAL A 239 -17.99 3.31 20.97
C VAL A 239 -18.23 4.47 21.94
N SER A 240 -19.02 4.27 23.00
CA SER A 240 -19.27 5.26 24.06
C SER A 240 -18.04 5.71 24.84
N ASP A 241 -16.99 4.90 24.84
CA ASP A 241 -15.82 5.06 25.71
C ASP A 241 -14.58 5.53 24.93
N LEU A 242 -14.65 5.53 23.60
CA LEU A 242 -13.55 5.91 22.70
C LEU A 242 -13.51 7.44 22.49
N PRO A 243 -12.31 8.04 22.34
CA PRO A 243 -12.18 9.46 22.04
C PRO A 243 -12.63 9.79 20.61
N THR A 244 -13.22 10.97 20.39
CA THR A 244 -13.56 11.44 19.04
C THR A 244 -12.32 11.78 18.21
N THR A 245 -12.43 11.76 16.87
CA THR A 245 -11.34 12.12 15.95
C THR A 245 -11.75 13.18 14.92
N SER A 246 -10.79 14.05 14.60
CA SER A 246 -10.79 14.83 13.35
C SER A 246 -9.89 14.11 12.34
N VAL A 247 -10.46 13.65 11.21
CA VAL A 247 -9.70 13.02 10.13
C VAL A 247 -9.11 14.09 9.22
N VAL A 248 -7.79 14.16 9.10
CA VAL A 248 -7.07 15.17 8.31
C VAL A 248 -6.54 14.53 7.02
N ILE A 249 -7.02 15.01 5.87
CA ILE A 249 -6.60 14.58 4.53
C ILE A 249 -5.96 15.76 3.82
N CYS A 250 -4.66 15.69 3.57
CA CYS A 250 -3.94 16.72 2.81
C CYS A 250 -3.85 16.32 1.34
N PHE A 251 -4.07 17.26 0.42
CA PHE A 251 -4.04 16.99 -1.02
C PHE A 251 -3.44 18.15 -1.83
N HIS A 252 -2.72 17.80 -2.90
CA HIS A 252 -2.27 18.72 -3.93
C HIS A 252 -2.48 18.07 -5.29
N ASN A 253 -3.33 18.67 -6.14
CA ASN A 253 -3.58 18.20 -7.51
C ASN A 253 -4.00 16.71 -7.62
N GLU A 254 -4.71 16.21 -6.61
CA GLU A 254 -5.23 14.85 -6.57
C GLU A 254 -6.35 14.62 -7.61
N ALA A 255 -6.53 13.36 -8.04
CA ALA A 255 -7.68 13.03 -8.86
C ALA A 255 -8.98 13.11 -8.04
N TRP A 256 -10.04 13.62 -8.66
CA TRP A 256 -11.36 13.72 -8.01
C TRP A 256 -11.88 12.34 -7.58
N SER A 257 -11.61 11.29 -8.38
CA SER A 257 -12.06 9.92 -8.11
C SER A 257 -11.41 9.28 -6.89
N THR A 258 -10.11 9.52 -6.64
CA THR A 258 -9.40 9.03 -5.45
C THR A 258 -9.74 9.86 -4.22
N LEU A 259 -9.64 11.20 -4.31
CA LEU A 259 -9.90 12.11 -3.19
C LEU A 259 -11.28 11.87 -2.57
N LEU A 260 -12.34 11.80 -3.40
CA LEU A 260 -13.68 11.57 -2.87
C LEU A 260 -13.93 10.12 -2.43
N ARG A 261 -13.26 9.12 -3.02
CA ARG A 261 -13.39 7.74 -2.52
C ARG A 261 -12.75 7.59 -1.14
N THR A 262 -11.68 8.32 -0.83
CA THR A 262 -11.16 8.41 0.54
C THR A 262 -12.16 9.05 1.49
N VAL A 263 -12.79 10.17 1.10
CA VAL A 263 -13.82 10.83 1.92
C VAL A 263 -15.02 9.92 2.19
N HIS A 264 -15.62 9.33 1.15
CA HIS A 264 -16.75 8.41 1.30
C HIS A 264 -16.36 7.14 2.04
N SER A 265 -15.17 6.58 1.81
CA SER A 265 -14.68 5.44 2.58
C SER A 265 -14.53 5.74 4.08
N VAL A 266 -14.18 6.97 4.46
CA VAL A 266 -14.14 7.39 5.88
C VAL A 266 -15.56 7.58 6.42
N LEU A 267 -16.44 8.29 5.70
CA LEU A 267 -17.83 8.51 6.11
C LEU A 267 -18.61 7.20 6.28
N ASN A 268 -18.44 6.25 5.36
CA ASN A 268 -19.19 5.00 5.28
C ASN A 268 -18.70 3.91 6.25
N ARG A 269 -17.48 4.05 6.83
CA ARG A 269 -16.82 2.99 7.64
C ARG A 269 -16.27 3.47 8.98
N SER A 270 -16.63 4.68 9.41
CA SER A 270 -16.30 5.21 10.74
C SER A 270 -17.61 5.38 11.53
N PRO A 271 -17.70 4.89 12.78
CA PRO A 271 -18.88 5.16 13.62
C PRO A 271 -19.11 6.67 13.76
N SER A 272 -20.35 7.13 13.50
CA SER A 272 -20.65 8.56 13.45
C SER A 272 -20.33 9.28 14.76
N ASP A 273 -20.51 8.62 15.91
CA ASP A 273 -20.27 9.22 17.22
C ASP A 273 -18.77 9.40 17.53
N LEU A 274 -17.87 8.82 16.71
CA LEU A 274 -16.41 8.97 16.83
C LEU A 274 -15.83 9.95 15.81
N LEU A 275 -16.42 10.03 14.61
CA LEU A 275 -15.98 10.96 13.58
C LEU A 275 -16.60 12.34 13.84
N ASP A 276 -15.84 13.29 14.39
CA ASP A 276 -16.30 14.68 14.54
C ASP A 276 -16.36 15.37 13.18
N GLU A 277 -15.26 15.31 12.43
CA GLU A 277 -15.07 16.04 11.18
C GLU A 277 -14.03 15.42 10.25
N ILE A 278 -14.16 15.66 8.95
CA ILE A 278 -13.11 15.42 7.95
C ILE A 278 -12.61 16.78 7.44
N ILE A 279 -11.30 17.00 7.55
CA ILE A 279 -10.63 18.24 7.17
C ILE A 279 -9.81 17.99 5.90
N LEU A 280 -10.29 18.54 4.79
CA LEU A 280 -9.60 18.48 3.49
C LEU A 280 -8.68 19.69 3.35
N VAL A 281 -7.37 19.48 3.46
CA VAL A 281 -6.37 20.55 3.34
C VAL A 281 -5.85 20.62 1.89
N ASP A 282 -6.28 21.63 1.15
CA ASP A 282 -5.78 21.95 -0.19
C ASP A 282 -4.43 22.69 -0.08
N ASP A 283 -3.33 21.96 -0.31
CA ASP A 283 -1.98 22.51 -0.45
C ASP A 283 -1.81 23.15 -1.83
N PHE A 284 -2.56 24.23 -2.08
CA PHE A 284 -2.46 25.07 -3.27
C PHE A 284 -2.53 24.28 -4.61
N SER A 285 -3.53 23.39 -4.74
CA SER A 285 -3.81 22.72 -6.01
C SER A 285 -4.09 23.72 -7.14
N THR A 286 -3.80 23.33 -8.38
CA THR A 286 -3.98 24.16 -9.59
C THR A 286 -5.07 23.62 -10.52
N PHE A 287 -5.61 22.42 -10.30
CA PHE A 287 -6.70 21.87 -11.12
C PHE A 287 -8.07 22.45 -10.72
N ASP A 288 -8.83 22.94 -11.70
CA ASP A 288 -10.12 23.61 -11.51
C ASP A 288 -11.15 22.76 -10.76
N HIS A 289 -11.15 21.44 -10.98
CA HIS A 289 -12.06 20.52 -10.29
C HIS A 289 -11.88 20.55 -8.77
N LEU A 290 -10.69 20.87 -8.27
CA LEU A 290 -10.40 20.96 -6.83
C LEU A 290 -10.80 22.30 -6.19
N LYS A 291 -11.28 23.27 -6.99
CA LYS A 291 -11.70 24.59 -6.53
C LYS A 291 -13.21 24.62 -6.27
N LYS A 292 -13.96 25.50 -6.95
CA LYS A 292 -15.39 25.68 -6.72
C LYS A 292 -16.23 24.39 -6.86
N PRO A 293 -15.98 23.48 -7.83
CA PRO A 293 -16.73 22.23 -7.91
C PRO A 293 -16.58 21.34 -6.67
N LEU A 294 -15.40 21.31 -6.04
CA LEU A 294 -15.15 20.55 -4.81
C LEU A 294 -15.87 21.16 -3.60
N GLU A 295 -15.92 22.49 -3.49
CA GLU A 295 -16.72 23.20 -2.48
C GLU A 295 -18.22 22.90 -2.63
N ASP A 296 -18.72 22.96 -3.86
CA ASP A 296 -20.13 22.67 -4.17
C ASP A 296 -20.49 21.20 -3.96
N TYR A 297 -19.51 20.28 -4.01
CA TYR A 297 -19.70 18.89 -3.62
C TYR A 297 -19.65 18.69 -2.10
N VAL A 298 -18.59 19.18 -1.45
CA VAL A 298 -18.34 19.01 -0.01
C VAL A 298 -19.43 19.68 0.84
N SER A 299 -19.97 20.83 0.40
CA SER A 299 -21.10 21.50 1.08
C SER A 299 -22.39 20.67 1.17
N ARG A 300 -22.49 19.55 0.45
CA ARG A 300 -23.61 18.59 0.55
C ARG A 300 -23.32 17.40 1.47
N LEU A 301 -22.08 17.25 1.93
CA LEU A 301 -21.68 16.21 2.89
C LEU A 301 -21.78 16.75 4.31
N THR A 302 -22.23 15.91 5.25
CA THR A 302 -22.12 16.22 6.67
C THR A 302 -20.67 16.02 7.13
N LYS A 303 -20.23 16.81 8.13
CA LYS A 303 -18.92 16.70 8.81
C LYS A 303 -17.66 16.98 7.95
N VAL A 304 -17.75 17.08 6.63
CA VAL A 304 -16.61 17.38 5.75
C VAL A 304 -16.48 18.90 5.53
N HIS A 305 -15.26 19.44 5.61
CA HIS A 305 -14.97 20.82 5.23
C HIS A 305 -13.57 20.98 4.63
N ILE A 306 -13.33 22.11 3.95
CA ILE A 306 -12.08 22.40 3.22
C ILE A 306 -11.32 23.54 3.91
N VAL A 307 -10.03 23.34 4.12
CA VAL A 307 -9.05 24.38 4.47
C VAL A 307 -8.13 24.58 3.26
N ARG A 308 -7.88 25.83 2.82
CA ARG A 308 -7.02 26.12 1.67
C ARG A 308 -5.82 26.95 2.05
N THR A 309 -4.63 26.58 1.58
CA THR A 309 -3.41 27.39 1.71
C THR A 309 -3.42 28.56 0.69
N GLN A 310 -2.68 29.63 0.98
CA GLN A 310 -2.55 30.80 0.10
C GLN A 310 -1.35 30.73 -0.86
N LYS A 311 -0.40 29.81 -0.57
CA LYS A 311 0.72 29.38 -1.42
C LYS A 311 0.90 27.87 -1.19
N ARG A 312 1.73 27.21 -1.99
CA ARG A 312 2.13 25.83 -1.71
C ARG A 312 3.06 25.81 -0.49
N GLU A 313 2.65 25.10 0.56
CA GLU A 313 3.35 24.96 1.85
C GLU A 313 3.97 23.57 2.02
N GLY A 314 3.45 22.56 1.32
CA GLY A 314 3.89 21.17 1.45
C GLY A 314 3.08 20.34 2.46
N LEU A 315 3.28 19.02 2.42
CA LEU A 315 2.56 18.05 3.24
C LEU A 315 2.73 18.33 4.74
N ILE A 316 3.95 18.66 5.17
CA ILE A 316 4.31 18.85 6.59
C ILE A 316 3.51 20.02 7.18
N ARG A 317 3.51 21.17 6.48
CA ARG A 317 2.79 22.38 6.89
C ARG A 317 1.28 22.28 6.66
N ALA A 318 0.83 21.61 5.59
CA ALA A 318 -0.59 21.29 5.39
C ALA A 318 -1.15 20.44 6.55
N ARG A 319 -0.40 19.44 7.02
CA ARG A 319 -0.77 18.62 8.20
C ARG A 319 -0.80 19.45 9.49
N LEU A 320 0.13 20.38 9.69
CA LEU A 320 0.07 21.33 10.80
C LEU A 320 -1.17 22.25 10.73
N LEU A 321 -1.54 22.73 9.55
CA LEU A 321 -2.76 23.54 9.36
C LEU A 321 -4.04 22.73 9.65
N GLY A 322 -4.12 21.48 9.19
CA GLY A 322 -5.22 20.56 9.53
C GLY A 322 -5.29 20.25 11.04
N ALA A 323 -4.14 19.97 11.67
CA ALA A 323 -4.06 19.73 13.11
C ALA A 323 -4.48 20.95 13.97
N ASN A 324 -4.19 22.17 13.50
CA ASN A 324 -4.61 23.41 14.15
C ASN A 324 -6.11 23.74 13.94
N ALA A 325 -6.71 23.31 12.82
CA ALA A 325 -8.14 23.46 12.54
C ALA A 325 -9.01 22.43 13.29
N ALA A 326 -8.42 21.30 13.67
CA ALA A 326 -9.07 20.16 14.29
C ALA A 326 -9.60 20.42 15.71
N LYS A 327 -10.79 19.87 15.98
CA LYS A 327 -11.54 20.02 17.23
C LYS A 327 -11.58 18.73 18.05
N GLY A 328 -11.57 17.57 17.38
CA GLY A 328 -11.67 16.25 18.00
C GLY A 328 -10.53 15.89 18.94
N GLN A 329 -10.74 14.91 19.80
CA GLN A 329 -9.77 14.51 20.82
C GLN A 329 -8.52 13.86 20.20
N VAL A 330 -8.69 13.15 19.09
CA VAL A 330 -7.65 12.52 18.28
C VAL A 330 -7.50 13.25 16.94
N LEU A 331 -6.28 13.24 16.41
CA LEU A 331 -5.99 13.52 15.01
C LEU A 331 -5.78 12.18 14.30
N THR A 332 -6.50 11.92 13.21
CA THR A 332 -6.28 10.77 12.33
C THR A 332 -5.85 11.26 10.95
N PHE A 333 -4.58 11.06 10.60
CA PHE A 333 -4.05 11.47 9.30
C PHE A 333 -4.23 10.37 8.26
N LEU A 334 -4.67 10.75 7.07
CA LEU A 334 -4.75 9.90 5.87
C LEU A 334 -4.26 10.68 4.65
N ASP A 335 -3.71 9.97 3.67
CA ASP A 335 -3.39 10.55 2.37
C ASP A 335 -4.60 10.47 1.42
N ALA A 336 -4.67 11.36 0.43
CA ALA A 336 -5.87 11.61 -0.40
C ALA A 336 -6.21 10.53 -1.46
N HIS A 337 -5.71 9.32 -1.25
CA HIS A 337 -5.83 8.17 -2.15
C HIS A 337 -5.77 6.86 -1.35
N CYS A 338 -6.51 6.87 -0.24
CA CYS A 338 -6.71 5.76 0.67
C CYS A 338 -8.15 5.24 0.63
N GLU A 339 -8.35 3.97 1.02
CA GLU A 339 -9.67 3.39 1.29
C GLU A 339 -9.62 2.61 2.61
N ALA A 340 -10.35 3.08 3.61
CA ALA A 340 -10.48 2.42 4.90
C ALA A 340 -11.26 1.09 4.76
N ASN A 341 -10.87 0.07 5.52
CA ASN A 341 -11.63 -1.18 5.61
C ASN A 341 -12.64 -1.16 6.78
N VAL A 342 -13.33 -2.27 7.01
CA VAL A 342 -14.31 -2.45 8.09
C VAL A 342 -13.66 -2.38 9.48
N ASN A 343 -14.30 -1.69 10.42
CA ASN A 343 -13.83 -1.40 11.78
C ASN A 343 -12.38 -0.88 11.84
N TRP A 344 -11.97 -0.03 10.89
CA TRP A 344 -10.60 0.47 10.83
C TRP A 344 -10.26 1.45 11.96
N LEU A 345 -11.24 2.19 12.48
CA LEU A 345 -10.98 3.37 13.31
C LEU A 345 -10.96 3.02 14.81
N GLU A 346 -11.92 2.22 15.25
CA GLU A 346 -12.13 1.85 16.65
C GLU A 346 -10.90 1.18 17.29
N PRO A 347 -10.15 0.28 16.60
CA PRO A 347 -8.91 -0.29 17.13
C PRO A 347 -7.79 0.75 17.30
N LEU A 348 -7.76 1.82 16.51
CA LEU A 348 -6.79 2.91 16.68
C LEU A 348 -7.14 3.76 17.91
N LEU A 349 -8.42 4.18 18.00
CA LEU A 349 -8.90 5.02 19.09
C LEU A 349 -8.82 4.30 20.45
N ASP A 350 -9.03 2.99 20.50
CA ASP A 350 -8.90 2.22 21.74
C ASP A 350 -7.46 2.18 22.27
N ARG A 351 -6.43 2.15 21.42
CA ARG A 351 -5.03 2.24 21.89
C ARG A 351 -4.74 3.60 22.53
N ILE A 352 -5.23 4.68 21.92
CA ILE A 352 -5.07 6.04 22.47
C ILE A 352 -5.86 6.21 23.76
N ARG A 353 -7.05 5.59 23.86
CA ARG A 353 -7.86 5.54 25.10
C ARG A 353 -7.11 4.81 26.24
N GLN A 354 -6.41 3.72 25.93
CA GLN A 354 -5.60 2.98 26.91
C GLN A 354 -4.35 3.76 27.35
N ASP A 355 -3.65 4.41 26.42
CA ASP A 355 -2.50 5.28 26.71
C ASP A 355 -2.32 6.34 25.60
N ARG A 356 -2.59 7.60 25.95
CA ARG A 356 -2.53 8.75 25.02
C ARG A 356 -1.14 9.01 24.41
N THR A 357 -0.09 8.38 24.93
CA THR A 357 1.29 8.49 24.39
C THR A 357 1.59 7.45 23.31
N ILE A 358 0.65 6.55 23.02
CA ILE A 358 0.72 5.63 21.88
C ILE A 358 0.26 6.36 20.61
N VAL A 359 1.02 6.19 19.55
CA VAL A 359 0.70 6.63 18.19
C VAL A 359 0.40 5.37 17.37
N PRO A 360 -0.87 4.91 17.35
CA PRO A 360 -1.24 3.73 16.58
C PRO A 360 -1.29 4.04 15.08
N VAL A 361 -0.84 3.08 14.28
CA VAL A 361 -0.90 3.12 12.81
C VAL A 361 -1.70 1.92 12.29
N PRO A 362 -2.51 2.09 11.22
CA PRO A 362 -3.16 0.96 10.57
C PRO A 362 -2.12 0.06 9.88
N VAL A 363 -2.46 -1.20 9.63
CA VAL A 363 -1.75 -1.96 8.59
C VAL A 363 -2.16 -1.37 7.24
N ILE A 364 -1.16 -0.96 6.45
CA ILE A 364 -1.39 -0.32 5.16
C ILE A 364 -1.55 -1.41 4.11
N ASP A 365 -2.75 -1.50 3.53
CA ASP A 365 -3.07 -2.41 2.43
C ASP A 365 -2.67 -1.81 1.08
N ILE A 366 -2.47 -2.66 0.08
CA ILE A 366 -2.08 -2.22 -1.26
C ILE A 366 -3.34 -2.01 -2.10
N ILE A 367 -3.58 -0.78 -2.53
CA ILE A 367 -4.44 -0.52 -3.69
C ILE A 367 -3.53 -0.44 -4.91
N SER A 368 -3.73 -1.37 -5.84
CA SER A 368 -2.96 -1.47 -7.07
C SER A 368 -3.14 -0.23 -7.94
N SER A 369 -2.05 0.41 -8.36
CA SER A 369 -2.12 1.58 -9.23
C SER A 369 -2.51 1.25 -10.68
N THR A 370 -2.43 -0.02 -11.11
CA THR A 370 -2.77 -0.43 -12.49
C THR A 370 -4.26 -0.69 -12.69
N ASP A 371 -4.91 -1.31 -11.71
CA ASP A 371 -6.26 -1.87 -11.83
C ASP A 371 -7.15 -1.67 -10.58
N PHE A 372 -6.66 -0.95 -9.56
CA PHE A 372 -7.40 -0.67 -8.31
C PHE A 372 -7.87 -1.91 -7.52
N LEU A 373 -7.24 -3.07 -7.77
CA LEU A 373 -7.30 -4.23 -6.88
C LEU A 373 -6.87 -3.83 -5.46
N TYR A 374 -7.73 -4.11 -4.48
CA TYR A 374 -7.42 -3.98 -3.06
C TYR A 374 -6.86 -5.30 -2.55
N SER A 375 -5.63 -5.29 -2.03
CA SER A 375 -4.90 -6.47 -1.58
C SER A 375 -4.44 -6.34 -0.13
N GLY A 376 -4.81 -7.33 0.69
CA GLY A 376 -4.40 -7.43 2.09
C GLY A 376 -2.89 -7.68 2.24
N THR A 377 -2.21 -6.86 3.04
CA THR A 377 -0.79 -7.06 3.38
C THR A 377 -0.61 -7.94 4.64
N PRO A 378 0.49 -8.73 4.75
CA PRO A 378 0.80 -9.42 6.00
C PRO A 378 0.95 -8.41 7.16
N PRO A 379 0.31 -8.62 8.33
CA PRO A 379 0.40 -7.70 9.46
C PRO A 379 1.74 -7.81 10.21
N GLU A 380 2.51 -8.87 9.97
CA GLU A 380 3.75 -9.21 10.69
C GLU A 380 4.97 -8.48 10.09
N VAL A 381 4.81 -7.17 9.88
CA VAL A 381 5.86 -6.25 9.40
C VAL A 381 6.06 -5.10 10.36
N ILE A 382 7.25 -4.51 10.35
CA ILE A 382 7.61 -3.29 11.09
C ILE A 382 8.29 -2.28 10.16
N GLY A 383 8.13 -1.00 10.45
CA GLY A 383 8.86 0.08 9.82
C GLY A 383 10.25 0.23 10.43
N GLY A 384 11.28 0.26 9.57
CA GLY A 384 12.66 0.55 9.96
C GLY A 384 13.19 1.82 9.31
N PHE A 385 14.51 1.92 9.22
CA PHE A 385 15.21 2.88 8.35
C PHE A 385 16.53 2.27 7.87
N SER A 386 17.11 2.78 6.79
CA SER A 386 18.51 2.54 6.42
C SER A 386 19.36 3.77 6.70
N TRP A 387 20.68 3.59 6.86
CA TRP A 387 21.58 4.67 7.29
C TRP A 387 21.77 5.80 6.26
N ASP A 388 21.29 5.65 5.03
CA ASP A 388 21.11 6.73 4.05
C ASP A 388 19.82 7.56 4.25
N MET A 389 19.12 7.31 5.37
CA MET A 389 17.88 7.93 5.84
C MET A 389 16.62 7.64 5.01
N GLN A 390 16.55 6.48 4.36
CA GLN A 390 15.32 5.98 3.74
C GLN A 390 14.46 5.16 4.72
N PHE A 391 13.13 5.28 4.61
CA PHE A 391 12.19 4.39 5.28
C PHE A 391 12.09 3.05 4.54
N ASN A 392 12.00 1.95 5.28
CA ASN A 392 11.87 0.59 4.76
C ASN A 392 10.93 -0.26 5.62
N TRP A 393 10.45 -1.38 5.06
CA TRP A 393 9.68 -2.40 5.78
C TRP A 393 10.54 -3.61 6.05
N HIS A 394 10.47 -4.15 7.27
CA HIS A 394 11.10 -5.40 7.68
C HIS A 394 10.06 -6.38 8.19
N SER A 395 10.36 -7.68 8.13
CA SER A 395 9.58 -8.70 8.82
C SER A 395 9.65 -8.50 10.33
N LEU A 396 8.57 -8.78 11.06
CA LEU A 396 8.55 -8.82 12.52
C LEU A 396 9.56 -9.88 13.02
N PRO A 397 10.55 -9.53 13.86
CA PRO A 397 11.52 -10.50 14.39
C PRO A 397 10.83 -11.65 15.14
N LEU A 398 11.31 -12.88 14.96
CA LEU A 398 10.73 -14.08 15.58
C LEU A 398 10.62 -13.94 17.11
N SER A 399 11.66 -13.37 17.73
CA SER A 399 11.71 -13.09 19.18
C SER A 399 10.63 -12.11 19.67
N ALA A 400 10.00 -11.33 18.78
CA ALA A 400 8.84 -10.48 19.05
C ALA A 400 7.53 -11.16 18.63
N ARG A 401 7.53 -11.88 17.51
CA ARG A 401 6.40 -12.66 16.99
C ARG A 401 5.93 -13.72 17.98
N ASP A 402 6.85 -14.54 18.49
CA ASP A 402 6.56 -15.71 19.33
C ASP A 402 6.10 -15.33 20.76
N LYS A 403 6.19 -14.04 21.12
CA LYS A 403 5.65 -13.47 22.36
C LYS A 403 4.19 -13.01 22.24
N ARG A 404 3.64 -12.93 21.02
CA ARG A 404 2.25 -12.52 20.77
C ARG A 404 1.33 -13.71 21.00
N LYS A 405 0.21 -13.47 21.68
CA LYS A 405 -0.80 -14.52 21.96
C LYS A 405 -1.58 -14.90 20.71
N ASP A 406 -1.81 -13.94 19.83
CA ASP A 406 -2.55 -14.11 18.58
C ASP A 406 -2.19 -13.02 17.54
N SER A 407 -2.71 -13.17 16.32
CA SER A 407 -2.39 -12.30 15.18
C SER A 407 -2.88 -10.85 15.30
N SER A 408 -3.71 -10.53 16.28
CA SER A 408 -4.34 -9.22 16.49
C SER A 408 -3.69 -8.34 17.55
N GLU A 409 -2.74 -8.87 18.35
CA GLU A 409 -2.06 -8.06 19.36
C GLU A 409 -1.20 -6.95 18.69
N PRO A 410 -1.21 -5.70 19.21
CA PRO A 410 -0.42 -4.59 18.67
C PRO A 410 1.06 -4.90 18.52
N ILE A 411 1.66 -4.43 17.43
CA ILE A 411 3.07 -4.64 17.09
C ILE A 411 3.82 -3.32 17.26
N ARG A 412 4.78 -3.26 18.19
CA ARG A 412 5.67 -2.08 18.31
C ARG A 412 6.53 -1.96 17.06
N THR A 413 6.63 -0.75 16.53
CA THR A 413 7.39 -0.47 15.30
C THR A 413 8.45 0.62 15.54
N PRO A 414 9.72 0.42 15.16
CA PRO A 414 10.78 1.43 15.30
C PRO A 414 10.44 2.75 14.61
N THR A 415 9.91 2.68 13.39
CA THR A 415 9.47 3.82 12.60
C THR A 415 8.06 3.61 12.05
N MET A 416 7.47 4.67 11.50
CA MET A 416 6.25 4.59 10.69
C MET A 416 6.48 5.16 9.28
N ALA A 417 5.71 4.69 8.31
CA ALA A 417 5.67 5.26 6.96
C ALA A 417 5.20 6.72 6.94
N GLY A 418 4.57 7.19 8.02
CA GLY A 418 4.15 8.59 8.21
C GLY A 418 2.88 8.99 7.48
N GLY A 419 2.54 8.34 6.36
CA GLY A 419 1.32 8.60 5.59
C GLY A 419 0.04 8.52 6.44
N LEU A 420 -0.19 7.36 7.07
CA LEU A 420 -1.40 7.06 7.82
C LEU A 420 -1.10 6.77 9.30
N PHE A 421 -1.70 7.51 10.24
CA PHE A 421 -1.61 7.27 11.68
C PHE A 421 -2.69 8.00 12.48
N SER A 422 -2.87 7.64 13.76
CA SER A 422 -3.67 8.43 14.72
C SER A 422 -2.85 8.85 15.95
N ILE A 423 -3.21 9.96 16.60
CA ILE A 423 -2.53 10.48 17.79
C ILE A 423 -3.49 11.33 18.65
N ASP A 424 -3.40 11.28 19.99
CA ASP A 424 -4.05 12.24 20.90
C ASP A 424 -3.66 13.67 20.49
N ARG A 425 -4.65 14.52 20.17
CA ARG A 425 -4.39 15.87 19.65
C ARG A 425 -3.58 16.70 20.64
N LYS A 426 -3.79 16.51 21.94
CA LYS A 426 -3.01 17.18 22.98
C LYS A 426 -1.56 16.67 23.00
N TYR A 427 -1.33 15.35 22.97
CA TYR A 427 0.00 14.75 22.88
C TYR A 427 0.75 15.14 21.59
N PHE A 428 0.08 15.31 20.45
CA PHE A 428 0.70 15.81 19.22
C PHE A 428 1.38 17.17 19.44
N PHE A 429 0.70 18.13 20.06
CA PHE A 429 1.28 19.43 20.37
C PHE A 429 2.27 19.41 21.57
N GLU A 430 2.00 18.63 22.62
CA GLU A 430 2.90 18.51 23.78
C GLU A 430 4.26 17.86 23.41
N SER A 431 4.24 16.85 22.53
CA SER A 431 5.43 16.24 21.93
C SER A 431 6.08 17.11 20.85
N GLY A 432 5.58 18.33 20.62
CA GLY A 432 6.18 19.35 19.77
C GLY A 432 5.84 19.29 18.29
N SER A 433 4.80 18.53 17.90
CA SER A 433 4.30 18.41 16.52
C SER A 433 5.41 18.12 15.48
N TYR A 434 5.13 18.33 14.19
CA TYR A 434 6.20 18.39 13.19
C TYR A 434 7.14 19.58 13.44
N ASP A 435 8.34 19.50 12.86
CA ASP A 435 9.27 20.62 12.82
C ASP A 435 8.82 21.66 11.78
N GLU A 436 8.49 22.87 12.22
CA GLU A 436 8.05 23.98 11.37
C GLU A 436 9.11 24.41 10.35
N GLY A 437 10.39 24.16 10.68
CA GLY A 437 11.54 24.41 9.82
C GLY A 437 11.77 23.36 8.73
N MET A 438 10.94 22.32 8.65
CA MET A 438 10.91 21.43 7.50
C MET A 438 10.02 21.99 6.39
N GLU A 439 10.49 21.85 5.15
CA GLU A 439 9.84 22.30 3.93
C GLU A 439 9.24 21.10 3.17
N VAL A 440 8.15 21.31 2.43
CA VAL A 440 7.63 20.36 1.42
C VAL A 440 7.26 18.95 1.93
N TRP A 441 8.21 17.99 1.93
CA TRP A 441 8.01 16.57 2.24
C TRP A 441 9.36 15.88 2.51
N GLY A 442 9.36 14.80 3.28
CA GLY A 442 10.48 13.86 3.41
C GLY A 442 11.22 14.03 4.73
N GLY A 443 11.47 12.91 5.41
CA GLY A 443 12.14 12.87 6.71
C GLY A 443 11.23 13.13 7.92
N GLU A 444 10.04 13.70 7.73
CA GLU A 444 9.12 14.04 8.84
C GLU A 444 8.59 12.79 9.56
N ASN A 445 8.50 11.67 8.84
CA ASN A 445 8.11 10.38 9.40
C ASN A 445 9.20 9.79 10.31
N LEU A 446 10.49 9.93 9.94
CA LEU A 446 11.63 9.51 10.76
C LEU A 446 11.84 10.46 11.95
N GLU A 447 11.71 11.78 11.74
CA GLU A 447 11.73 12.79 12.81
C GLU A 447 10.73 12.45 13.91
N MET A 448 9.47 12.24 13.51
CA MET A 448 8.39 11.93 14.43
C MET A 448 8.59 10.56 15.08
N SER A 449 9.12 9.58 14.33
CA SER A 449 9.43 8.26 14.86
C SER A 449 10.46 8.31 16.00
N PHE A 450 11.62 8.92 15.73
CA PHE A 450 12.70 9.05 16.70
C PHE A 450 12.26 9.90 17.91
N ARG A 451 11.54 10.99 17.67
CA ARG A 451 11.02 11.89 18.71
C ARG A 451 10.01 11.20 19.63
N ILE A 452 8.99 10.51 19.10
CA ILE A 452 7.98 9.81 19.92
C ILE A 452 8.66 8.82 20.86
N TRP A 453 9.53 7.96 20.32
CA TRP A 453 10.21 6.93 21.09
C TRP A 453 11.20 7.48 22.11
N GLN A 454 12.12 8.38 21.70
CA GLN A 454 13.09 8.97 22.63
C GLN A 454 12.41 9.79 23.73
N CYS A 455 11.29 10.46 23.44
CA CYS A 455 10.58 11.28 24.41
C CYS A 455 9.50 10.52 25.21
N GLY A 456 9.44 9.19 25.12
CA GLY A 456 8.69 8.33 26.06
C GLY A 456 7.31 7.83 25.61
N GLY A 457 6.90 8.13 24.37
CA GLY A 457 5.73 7.51 23.74
C GLY A 457 6.03 6.15 23.13
N LYS A 458 5.07 5.60 22.38
CA LYS A 458 5.21 4.36 21.61
C LYS A 458 4.59 4.51 20.23
N ILE A 459 5.04 3.72 19.26
CA ILE A 459 4.41 3.61 17.94
C ILE A 459 4.04 2.14 17.73
N GLU A 460 2.77 1.90 17.37
CA GLU A 460 2.21 0.54 17.31
C GLU A 460 1.41 0.33 16.02
N ILE A 461 1.79 -0.66 15.22
CA ILE A 461 0.98 -1.18 14.11
C ILE A 461 -0.15 -2.01 14.71
N ILE A 462 -1.40 -1.71 14.33
CA ILE A 462 -2.60 -2.32 14.92
C ILE A 462 -3.26 -3.27 13.90
N PRO A 463 -3.09 -4.60 14.00
CA PRO A 463 -3.48 -5.55 12.94
C PRO A 463 -4.97 -5.55 12.57
N CYS A 464 -5.84 -5.10 13.47
CA CYS A 464 -7.28 -4.99 13.22
C CYS A 464 -7.71 -3.68 12.56
N SER A 465 -6.82 -2.69 12.50
CA SER A 465 -7.04 -1.46 11.74
C SER A 465 -6.36 -1.60 10.38
N ARG A 466 -7.13 -1.46 9.30
CA ARG A 466 -6.61 -1.61 7.94
C ARG A 466 -7.13 -0.53 7.01
N VAL A 467 -6.21 0.02 6.22
CA VAL A 467 -6.50 1.07 5.23
C VAL A 467 -5.66 0.82 4.00
N GLY A 468 -6.29 0.66 2.85
CA GLY A 468 -5.63 0.58 1.56
C GLY A 468 -5.06 1.92 1.13
N HIS A 469 -3.94 1.90 0.43
CA HIS A 469 -3.25 3.08 -0.11
C HIS A 469 -2.81 2.82 -1.56
N VAL A 470 -3.02 3.80 -2.46
CA VAL A 470 -2.59 3.71 -3.87
C VAL A 470 -1.08 3.95 -3.99
N PHE A 471 -0.29 2.88 -4.03
CA PHE A 471 1.16 2.97 -4.20
C PHE A 471 1.55 3.34 -5.64
N ARG A 472 2.25 4.47 -5.79
CA ARG A 472 2.66 5.05 -7.08
C ARG A 472 4.14 4.80 -7.34
N SER A 473 4.52 4.63 -8.61
CA SER A 473 5.93 4.45 -9.02
C SER A 473 6.73 5.76 -9.08
N ARG A 474 6.07 6.91 -9.03
CA ARG A 474 6.66 8.26 -9.04
C ARG A 474 5.70 9.27 -8.40
N PHE A 475 6.24 10.43 -8.00
CA PHE A 475 5.42 11.59 -7.71
C PHE A 475 4.83 12.18 -9.01
N PRO A 476 3.54 12.59 -9.03
CA PRO A 476 2.93 13.25 -10.19
C PRO A 476 3.09 14.79 -10.16
N TYR A 477 3.63 15.33 -9.08
CA TYR A 477 3.88 16.76 -8.89
C TYR A 477 5.38 17.03 -8.71
N ASN A 478 5.81 18.22 -9.09
CA ASN A 478 7.16 18.72 -8.76
C ASN A 478 7.20 19.18 -7.30
N PHE A 479 8.37 19.15 -6.69
CA PHE A 479 8.63 19.76 -5.38
C PHE A 479 9.18 21.19 -5.57
N PRO A 480 8.66 22.22 -4.86
CA PRO A 480 9.35 23.51 -4.73
C PRO A 480 10.73 23.27 -4.10
N GLY A 481 11.77 23.99 -4.55
CA GLY A 481 13.16 23.70 -4.13
C GLY A 481 13.75 22.36 -4.65
N GLY A 482 12.93 21.49 -5.25
CA GLY A 482 13.35 20.19 -5.77
C GLY A 482 13.67 19.20 -4.65
N TYR A 483 14.71 18.38 -4.85
CA TYR A 483 15.16 17.40 -3.85
C TYR A 483 16.03 18.03 -2.74
N HIS A 484 16.44 19.29 -2.89
CA HIS A 484 17.28 19.99 -1.90
C HIS A 484 16.58 20.12 -0.55
N GLU A 485 15.28 20.46 -0.54
CA GLU A 485 14.47 20.54 0.68
C GLU A 485 14.40 19.20 1.42
N VAL A 486 14.44 18.07 0.70
CA VAL A 486 14.49 16.73 1.30
C VAL A 486 15.83 16.52 2.01
N THR A 487 16.95 16.90 1.38
CA THR A 487 18.30 16.88 2.00
C THR A 487 18.36 17.80 3.22
N VAL A 488 17.80 19.01 3.15
CA VAL A 488 17.69 19.93 4.31
C VAL A 488 16.88 19.29 5.45
N ASN A 489 15.68 18.78 5.18
CA ASN A 489 14.84 18.10 6.18
C ASN A 489 15.59 16.93 6.85
N LEU A 490 16.25 16.08 6.06
CA LEU A 490 17.01 14.95 6.59
C LEU A 490 18.16 15.41 7.49
N ALA A 491 18.92 16.44 7.12
CA ALA A 491 19.98 16.99 7.97
C ALA A 491 19.41 17.54 9.30
N ARG A 492 18.23 18.18 9.29
CA ARG A 492 17.53 18.60 10.51
C ARG A 492 17.20 17.42 11.44
N VAL A 493 16.76 16.27 10.90
CA VAL A 493 16.54 15.04 11.70
C VAL A 493 17.86 14.55 12.30
N VAL A 494 18.87 14.40 11.46
CA VAL A 494 20.18 13.83 11.81
C VAL A 494 20.86 14.65 12.91
N HIS A 495 20.85 15.98 12.81
CA HIS A 495 21.50 16.87 13.78
C HIS A 495 20.75 16.98 15.12
N VAL A 496 19.42 16.78 15.15
CA VAL A 496 18.63 16.88 16.38
C VAL A 496 18.54 15.55 17.12
N TRP A 497 18.36 14.43 16.41
CA TRP A 497 17.85 13.17 16.99
C TRP A 497 18.86 12.02 17.01
N MET A 498 19.97 12.06 16.26
CA MET A 498 20.86 10.90 16.06
C MET A 498 22.20 10.95 16.82
N ASP A 499 22.44 11.97 17.64
CA ASP A 499 23.60 12.09 18.53
C ASP A 499 24.95 11.78 17.84
N GLU A 500 25.76 10.86 18.37
CA GLU A 500 27.02 10.41 17.78
C GLU A 500 26.85 9.51 16.54
N TYR A 501 25.66 8.93 16.33
CA TYR A 501 25.36 8.00 15.23
C TYR A 501 25.16 8.71 13.89
N LYS A 502 25.05 10.04 13.87
CA LYS A 502 25.02 10.82 12.63
C LYS A 502 26.23 10.60 11.72
N LYS A 503 27.39 10.21 12.28
CA LYS A 503 28.58 9.82 11.51
C LYS A 503 28.28 8.70 10.49
N PHE A 504 27.43 7.74 10.85
CA PHE A 504 27.02 6.65 9.97
C PHE A 504 26.13 7.13 8.83
N VAL A 505 25.34 8.19 9.07
CA VAL A 505 24.57 8.85 8.01
C VAL A 505 25.51 9.59 7.08
N PHE A 506 26.44 10.39 7.59
CA PHE A 506 27.41 11.11 6.75
C PHE A 506 28.32 10.17 5.94
N MET A 507 28.70 9.02 6.49
CA MET A 507 29.41 7.94 5.74
C MET A 507 28.63 7.39 4.53
N LYS A 508 27.29 7.43 4.57
CA LYS A 508 26.41 6.93 3.49
C LYS A 508 25.84 8.09 2.64
N ARG A 509 25.86 9.32 3.16
CA ARG A 509 25.29 10.57 2.62
C ARG A 509 26.16 11.78 3.03
N PRO A 510 27.35 11.97 2.45
CA PRO A 510 28.22 13.11 2.78
C PRO A 510 27.57 14.48 2.49
N ASP A 511 26.61 14.52 1.56
CA ASP A 511 25.82 15.71 1.23
C ASP A 511 24.98 16.26 2.40
N LEU A 512 24.75 15.46 3.45
CA LEU A 512 24.04 15.86 4.66
C LEU A 512 24.95 16.51 5.73
N GLU A 513 26.28 16.40 5.64
CA GLU A 513 27.19 16.99 6.64
C GLU A 513 27.46 18.49 6.39
N GLY A 514 27.51 18.89 5.11
CA GLY A 514 27.82 20.26 4.68
C GLY A 514 26.62 21.15 4.34
N VAL A 515 25.38 20.67 4.48
CA VAL A 515 24.18 21.44 4.09
C VAL A 515 23.76 22.43 5.20
N ASP A 516 23.35 23.64 4.81
CA ASP A 516 22.70 24.57 5.73
C ASP A 516 21.29 24.04 6.07
N HIS A 517 21.16 23.46 7.25
CA HIS A 517 19.90 22.92 7.76
C HIS A 517 19.03 23.98 8.45
N GLY A 518 19.45 25.25 8.52
CA GLY A 518 18.75 26.33 9.23
C GLY A 518 18.73 26.16 10.76
N ASP A 519 17.96 27.00 11.46
CA ASP A 519 17.90 26.96 12.93
C ASP A 519 17.26 25.68 13.49
N LEU A 520 17.95 25.06 14.45
CA LEU A 520 17.52 23.86 15.19
C LEU A 520 17.12 24.15 16.64
N THR A 521 17.28 25.39 17.12
CA THR A 521 17.16 25.77 18.54
C THR A 521 15.86 25.27 19.15
N LYS A 522 14.71 25.54 18.52
CA LYS A 522 13.38 25.04 18.94
C LYS A 522 13.34 23.53 19.17
N ARG A 523 13.97 22.72 18.30
CA ARG A 523 13.94 21.25 18.38
C ARG A 523 14.91 20.70 19.42
N LEU A 524 16.09 21.32 19.57
CA LEU A 524 17.06 20.99 20.61
C LEU A 524 16.51 21.33 22.02
N GLU A 525 15.86 22.49 22.16
CA GLU A 525 15.18 22.88 23.39
C GLU A 525 13.98 21.98 23.71
N LEU A 526 13.19 21.58 22.72
CA LEU A 526 12.13 20.57 22.87
C LEU A 526 12.67 19.25 23.42
N ARG A 527 13.73 18.70 22.79
CA ARG A 527 14.37 17.43 23.19
C ARG A 527 14.90 17.50 24.62
N LYS A 528 15.52 18.62 25.00
CA LYS A 528 15.99 18.91 26.36
C LYS A 528 14.84 19.06 27.37
N ARG A 529 13.79 19.81 27.03
CA ARG A 529 12.62 20.08 27.89
C ARG A 529 11.82 18.82 28.21
N LEU A 530 11.64 17.95 27.22
CA LEU A 530 10.97 16.66 27.37
C LEU A 530 11.87 15.57 27.99
N LYS A 531 13.16 15.87 28.24
CA LYS A 531 14.15 14.93 28.81
C LYS A 531 14.27 13.63 28.01
N CYS A 532 14.25 13.75 26.68
CA CYS A 532 14.27 12.60 25.78
C CYS A 532 15.58 11.81 25.91
N LYS A 533 15.51 10.51 25.62
CA LYS A 533 16.63 9.58 25.61
C LYS A 533 17.59 9.86 24.45
N SER A 534 18.77 9.25 24.48
CA SER A 534 19.73 9.27 23.37
C SER A 534 19.31 8.34 22.23
N PHE A 535 19.92 8.51 21.06
CA PHE A 535 19.78 7.59 19.93
C PHE A 535 20.35 6.21 20.25
N LYS A 536 21.43 6.15 21.05
CA LYS A 536 21.93 4.88 21.62
C LYS A 536 20.84 4.09 22.33
N TRP A 537 20.10 4.74 23.24
CA TRP A 537 19.00 4.08 23.95
C TRP A 537 17.88 3.64 22.98
N TYR A 538 17.58 4.44 21.95
CA TYR A 538 16.59 4.06 20.93
C TYR A 538 16.99 2.78 20.20
N LEU A 539 18.24 2.65 19.75
CA LEU A 539 18.75 1.41 19.16
C LEU A 539 18.67 0.26 20.18
N GLU A 540 19.23 0.42 21.38
CA GLU A 540 19.28 -0.63 22.40
C GLU A 540 17.90 -1.11 22.93
N ASN A 541 16.84 -0.29 22.83
CA ASN A 541 15.55 -0.54 23.52
C ASN A 541 14.32 -0.56 22.59
N VAL A 542 14.44 -0.04 21.36
CA VAL A 542 13.33 0.10 20.40
C VAL A 542 13.64 -0.61 19.09
N TYR A 543 14.90 -0.64 18.64
CA TYR A 543 15.30 -1.27 17.39
C TYR A 543 16.68 -1.98 17.50
N PRO A 544 16.82 -2.98 18.39
CA PRO A 544 18.09 -3.67 18.61
C PRO A 544 18.54 -4.50 17.39
N GLU A 545 17.64 -4.75 16.44
CA GLU A 545 17.94 -5.40 15.17
C GLU A 545 18.62 -4.47 14.14
N GLN A 546 18.70 -3.15 14.39
CA GLN A 546 19.40 -2.20 13.53
C GLN A 546 20.91 -2.27 13.74
N THR A 547 21.61 -2.98 12.85
CA THR A 547 23.08 -2.95 12.81
C THR A 547 23.59 -1.56 12.40
N THR A 548 24.54 -1.01 13.15
CA THR A 548 25.36 0.11 12.66
C THR A 548 26.29 -0.37 11.54
N PRO A 549 26.61 0.46 10.52
CA PRO A 549 27.76 0.21 9.65
C PRO A 549 29.01 0.11 10.53
N SER A 550 29.90 -0.85 10.30
CA SER A 550 30.90 -1.17 11.31
C SER A 550 31.98 -0.09 11.45
N GLU A 551 32.11 0.46 12.66
CA GLU A 551 33.29 1.26 13.04
C GLU A 551 34.54 0.38 13.06
N GLU A 552 34.35 -0.88 13.45
CA GLU A 552 35.32 -1.97 13.42
C GLU A 552 35.26 -2.62 12.03
N SER A 553 36.04 -2.06 11.11
CA SER A 553 36.27 -2.59 9.78
C SER A 553 37.76 -2.59 9.43
N HIS A 554 38.27 -3.75 9.03
CA HIS A 554 39.63 -3.92 8.53
C HIS A 554 39.94 -3.03 7.32
N ALA A 555 38.91 -2.76 6.49
CA ALA A 555 38.97 -1.77 5.42
C ALA A 555 37.56 -1.31 5.00
N TYR A 556 37.42 -0.05 4.60
CA TYR A 556 36.14 0.49 4.11
C TYR A 556 36.32 1.62 3.09
N GLY A 557 35.30 1.86 2.26
CA GLY A 557 35.28 2.90 1.23
C GLY A 557 35.29 2.32 -0.18
N GLU A 558 35.92 2.99 -1.15
CA GLU A 558 36.04 2.48 -2.52
C GLU A 558 37.18 1.47 -2.62
N ALA A 559 36.91 0.26 -3.14
CA ALA A 559 37.93 -0.78 -3.31
C ALA A 559 38.57 -0.66 -4.70
N ARG A 560 39.72 0.02 -4.77
CA ARG A 560 40.40 0.44 -6.00
C ARG A 560 41.54 -0.50 -6.38
N ASN A 561 41.57 -0.98 -7.63
CA ASN A 561 42.74 -1.66 -8.17
C ASN A 561 43.84 -0.65 -8.54
N PRO A 562 45.06 -0.73 -7.97
CA PRO A 562 46.08 0.30 -8.18
C PRO A 562 46.76 0.28 -9.56
N GLN A 563 46.66 -0.83 -10.30
CA GLN A 563 47.25 -0.94 -11.64
C GLN A 563 46.39 -0.25 -12.70
N THR A 564 45.06 -0.39 -12.61
CA THR A 564 44.12 0.10 -13.62
C THR A 564 43.39 1.38 -13.21
N GLY A 565 43.31 1.67 -11.89
CA GLY A 565 42.46 2.74 -11.36
C GLY A 565 40.96 2.45 -11.42
N MET A 566 40.57 1.20 -11.67
CA MET A 566 39.18 0.74 -11.62
C MET A 566 38.79 0.39 -10.18
N CYS A 567 37.56 0.70 -9.78
CA CYS A 567 36.99 0.33 -8.50
C CYS A 567 36.03 -0.85 -8.65
N LEU A 568 35.96 -1.68 -7.62
CA LEU A 568 34.92 -2.70 -7.46
C LEU A 568 33.53 -2.03 -7.46
N ASP A 569 32.53 -2.64 -8.11
CA ASP A 569 31.25 -1.99 -8.38
C ASP A 569 30.09 -2.99 -8.39
N THR A 570 29.01 -2.68 -7.67
CA THR A 570 27.77 -3.47 -7.69
C THR A 570 26.98 -3.32 -8.99
N MET A 571 27.32 -2.34 -9.84
CA MET A 571 26.66 -2.02 -11.11
C MET A 571 25.15 -1.76 -10.96
N ALA A 572 24.73 -1.28 -9.77
CA ALA A 572 23.33 -1.13 -9.34
C ALA A 572 22.50 -2.44 -9.35
N ARG A 573 23.15 -3.61 -9.32
CA ARG A 573 22.51 -4.93 -9.43
C ARG A 573 21.95 -5.43 -8.09
N SER A 574 21.14 -6.48 -8.15
CA SER A 574 20.55 -7.17 -6.99
C SER A 574 21.31 -8.44 -6.61
N ILE A 575 20.94 -9.03 -5.46
CA ILE A 575 21.30 -10.40 -5.06
C ILE A 575 21.13 -11.38 -6.23
N GLY A 576 22.06 -12.33 -6.35
CA GLY A 576 22.15 -13.30 -7.44
C GLY A 576 22.88 -12.81 -8.70
N SER A 577 23.26 -11.52 -8.76
CA SER A 577 23.97 -10.96 -9.92
C SER A 577 25.49 -10.94 -9.70
N GLU A 578 26.26 -11.17 -10.77
CA GLU A 578 27.72 -11.05 -10.72
C GLU A 578 28.20 -9.61 -10.44
N LEU A 579 29.33 -9.52 -9.75
CA LEU A 579 30.01 -8.28 -9.37
C LEU A 579 30.90 -7.77 -10.51
N GLY A 580 31.10 -6.46 -10.61
CA GLY A 580 31.90 -5.84 -11.67
C GLY A 580 33.00 -4.93 -11.15
N ALA A 581 33.68 -4.27 -12.09
CA ALA A 581 34.52 -3.12 -11.82
C ALA A 581 34.21 -1.99 -12.81
N SER A 582 34.29 -0.74 -12.38
CA SER A 582 34.11 0.44 -13.23
C SER A 582 35.09 1.56 -12.83
N HIS A 583 35.04 2.74 -13.44
CA HIS A 583 35.93 3.84 -13.05
C HIS A 583 35.58 4.34 -11.63
N CYS A 584 36.58 4.45 -10.75
CA CYS A 584 36.39 5.02 -9.42
C CYS A 584 35.80 6.44 -9.50
N HIS A 585 34.69 6.66 -8.80
CA HIS A 585 33.94 7.91 -8.90
C HIS A 585 33.80 8.67 -7.56
N GLY A 586 34.33 8.15 -6.45
CA GLY A 586 34.31 8.81 -5.13
C GLY A 586 32.94 8.87 -4.42
N MET A 587 31.83 8.96 -5.16
CA MET A 587 30.43 9.12 -4.67
C MET A 587 29.87 7.97 -3.79
N GLY A 588 30.68 7.01 -3.35
CA GLY A 588 30.23 5.85 -2.57
C GLY A 588 29.21 4.99 -3.33
N GLY A 589 27.96 4.94 -2.88
CA GLY A 589 26.87 4.28 -3.61
C GLY A 589 27.13 2.81 -3.93
N ASN A 590 27.33 2.51 -5.22
CA ASN A 590 27.61 1.17 -5.76
C ASN A 590 29.09 0.75 -5.62
N GLN A 591 29.99 1.70 -5.35
CA GLN A 591 31.43 1.46 -5.21
C GLN A 591 31.89 1.45 -3.74
N HIS A 592 30.99 1.67 -2.79
CA HIS A 592 31.29 1.61 -1.36
C HIS A 592 31.28 0.14 -0.89
N PHE A 593 32.38 -0.35 -0.32
CA PHE A 593 32.49 -1.68 0.29
C PHE A 593 33.04 -1.56 1.71
N VAL A 594 32.69 -2.53 2.56
CA VAL A 594 33.15 -2.60 3.95
C VAL A 594 33.57 -4.04 4.23
N LEU A 595 34.83 -4.25 4.61
CA LEU A 595 35.29 -5.52 5.18
C LEU A 595 35.19 -5.42 6.71
N THR A 596 34.24 -6.14 7.29
CA THR A 596 34.04 -6.18 8.75
C THR A 596 35.16 -6.98 9.43
N ASP A 597 35.37 -6.73 10.72
CA ASP A 597 36.32 -7.50 11.53
C ASP A 597 35.87 -8.97 11.73
N ASP A 598 34.57 -9.24 11.59
CA ASP A 598 33.99 -10.60 11.48
C ASP A 598 34.18 -11.23 10.08
N GLY A 599 34.95 -10.62 9.18
CA GLY A 599 35.33 -11.19 7.88
C GLY A 599 34.27 -11.10 6.77
N GLU A 600 33.19 -10.34 6.94
CA GLU A 600 32.21 -10.14 5.87
C GLU A 600 32.65 -8.99 4.94
N LEU A 601 32.70 -9.25 3.63
CA LEU A 601 32.83 -8.18 2.64
C LEU A 601 31.43 -7.71 2.21
N ARG A 602 30.94 -6.64 2.85
CA ARG A 602 29.64 -6.00 2.57
C ARG A 602 29.73 -5.05 1.37
N ALA A 603 28.65 -4.98 0.59
CA ALA A 603 28.62 -4.36 -0.74
C ALA A 603 27.55 -3.26 -0.87
N GLY A 604 27.99 -2.04 -1.15
CA GLY A 604 27.17 -0.85 -1.32
C GLY A 604 26.70 -0.24 0.01
N LEU A 605 25.74 0.68 -0.09
CA LEU A 605 25.20 1.40 1.07
C LEU A 605 24.15 0.60 1.88
N LYS A 606 23.65 -0.53 1.34
CA LYS A 606 22.62 -1.36 1.98
C LYS A 606 23.26 -2.48 2.79
N ASP A 607 22.99 -2.51 4.09
CA ASP A 607 23.64 -3.43 5.04
C ASP A 607 23.17 -4.90 4.90
N SER A 608 22.34 -5.21 3.89
CA SER A 608 21.82 -6.54 3.54
C SER A 608 22.58 -7.25 2.40
N PHE A 609 23.54 -6.59 1.76
CA PHE A 609 24.27 -7.14 0.60
C PHE A 609 25.72 -7.48 0.97
N CYS A 610 26.10 -8.73 0.74
CA CYS A 610 27.44 -9.26 0.94
C CYS A 610 28.03 -9.78 -0.38
N VAL A 611 29.35 -9.91 -0.48
CA VAL A 611 30.04 -10.43 -1.66
C VAL A 611 30.20 -11.95 -1.58
N GLY A 612 29.46 -12.65 -2.43
CA GLY A 612 29.57 -14.07 -2.69
C GLY A 612 30.68 -14.41 -3.68
N GLY A 613 31.15 -15.65 -3.62
CA GLY A 613 32.21 -16.23 -4.43
C GLY A 613 32.07 -17.75 -4.47
N GLU A 614 31.87 -18.30 -5.68
CA GLU A 614 31.69 -19.73 -5.91
C GLU A 614 32.50 -20.16 -7.13
N SER A 615 33.42 -21.10 -6.95
CA SER A 615 34.37 -21.54 -7.98
C SER A 615 35.23 -20.40 -8.56
N GLU A 616 34.75 -19.72 -9.60
CA GLU A 616 35.41 -18.55 -10.21
C GLU A 616 34.52 -17.30 -10.25
N SER A 617 33.20 -17.41 -10.09
CA SER A 617 32.28 -16.28 -10.15
C SER A 617 32.22 -15.55 -8.81
N VAL A 618 32.01 -14.24 -8.87
CA VAL A 618 31.84 -13.33 -7.72
C VAL A 618 30.53 -12.60 -7.90
N PHE A 619 29.67 -12.58 -6.88
CA PHE A 619 28.28 -12.15 -6.99
C PHE A 619 27.77 -11.48 -5.71
N LEU A 620 26.57 -10.90 -5.77
CA LEU A 620 25.89 -10.33 -4.61
C LEU A 620 25.03 -11.38 -3.90
N VAL A 621 25.18 -11.51 -2.59
CA VAL A 621 24.40 -12.41 -1.71
C VAL A 621 23.70 -11.63 -0.60
N SER A 622 22.72 -12.27 0.03
CA SER A 622 22.18 -11.85 1.34
C SER A 622 23.29 -11.98 2.40
N CYS A 623 23.42 -11.03 3.32
CA CYS A 623 24.28 -11.21 4.49
C CYS A 623 23.55 -12.10 5.51
N GLU A 624 23.94 -13.37 5.60
CA GLU A 624 23.33 -14.39 6.47
C GLU A 624 24.40 -15.18 7.24
N GLU A 625 24.09 -15.52 8.50
CA GLU A 625 25.01 -16.20 9.41
C GLU A 625 25.62 -17.47 8.79
N ASN A 626 26.95 -17.51 8.71
CA ASN A 626 27.79 -18.63 8.24
C ASN A 626 27.85 -18.88 6.72
N SER A 627 27.57 -17.90 5.85
CA SER A 627 27.98 -18.00 4.43
C SER A 627 28.85 -16.84 3.94
N GLN A 628 30.12 -17.20 3.70
CA GLN A 628 31.17 -16.46 2.99
C GLN A 628 31.96 -15.41 3.77
N GLN A 629 33.28 -15.56 3.70
CA GLN A 629 34.26 -14.97 4.61
C GLN A 629 35.49 -14.53 3.81
N TRP A 630 36.02 -13.36 4.15
CA TRP A 630 37.02 -12.62 3.38
C TRP A 630 38.16 -12.11 4.28
N GLU A 631 39.39 -12.19 3.78
CA GLU A 631 40.62 -11.73 4.44
C GLU A 631 41.31 -10.70 3.53
N LEU A 632 41.64 -9.50 4.04
CA LEU A 632 42.48 -8.53 3.31
C LEU A 632 43.96 -8.75 3.68
N SER A 633 44.64 -9.61 2.92
CA SER A 633 46.03 -9.98 3.20
C SER A 633 46.98 -9.30 2.20
N LYS A 634 47.86 -8.41 2.69
CA LYS A 634 48.85 -7.68 1.86
C LYS A 634 48.25 -6.97 0.62
N GLY A 635 47.01 -6.50 0.75
CA GLY A 635 46.26 -5.82 -0.30
C GLY A 635 45.48 -6.74 -1.26
N ALA A 636 45.47 -8.06 -1.07
CA ALA A 636 44.58 -8.96 -1.81
C ALA A 636 43.38 -9.36 -0.95
N LEU A 637 42.18 -9.32 -1.52
CA LEU A 637 40.95 -9.82 -0.92
C LEU A 637 40.84 -11.33 -1.20
N ARG A 638 41.07 -12.15 -0.18
CA ARG A 638 40.99 -13.62 -0.24
C ARG A 638 39.67 -14.10 0.33
N ASN A 639 38.86 -14.79 -0.47
CA ASN A 639 37.73 -15.57 0.03
C ASN A 639 38.29 -16.82 0.74
N THR A 640 38.02 -16.98 2.03
CA THR A 640 38.64 -18.03 2.86
C THR A 640 38.01 -19.40 2.64
N GLN A 641 36.76 -19.46 2.16
CA GLN A 641 36.05 -20.70 1.86
C GLN A 641 36.46 -21.32 0.52
N GLN A 642 36.73 -20.48 -0.49
CA GLN A 642 37.22 -20.90 -1.81
C GLN A 642 38.76 -20.94 -1.90
N GLU A 643 39.46 -20.49 -0.85
CA GLU A 643 40.92 -20.24 -0.77
C GLU A 643 41.50 -19.38 -1.91
N ARG A 644 40.66 -18.58 -2.58
CA ARG A 644 40.97 -17.81 -3.80
C ARG A 644 40.93 -16.31 -3.58
N CYS A 645 41.68 -15.58 -4.38
CA CYS A 645 41.77 -14.13 -4.33
C CYS A 645 40.93 -13.48 -5.44
N LEU A 646 40.34 -12.31 -5.11
CA LEU A 646 39.58 -11.48 -6.04
C LEU A 646 40.52 -10.85 -7.07
N GLU A 647 40.31 -11.17 -8.35
CA GLU A 647 41.18 -10.77 -9.45
C GLU A 647 40.41 -9.97 -10.51
N LEU A 648 40.88 -8.74 -10.77
CA LEU A 648 40.42 -7.94 -11.90
C LEU A 648 40.88 -8.58 -13.22
N GLN A 649 39.92 -8.92 -14.09
CA GLN A 649 40.20 -9.58 -15.36
C GLN A 649 40.69 -8.59 -16.41
N GLY A 650 41.39 -9.10 -17.44
CA GLY A 650 42.09 -8.27 -18.45
C GLY A 650 41.21 -7.37 -19.34
N ASN A 651 39.88 -7.42 -19.18
CA ASN A 651 38.93 -6.50 -19.81
C ASN A 651 38.70 -5.21 -19.00
N GLY A 652 39.23 -5.11 -17.77
CA GLY A 652 39.09 -3.98 -16.86
C GLY A 652 37.73 -3.86 -16.14
N ASN A 653 36.71 -4.64 -16.53
CA ASN A 653 35.32 -4.43 -16.12
C ASN A 653 34.69 -5.61 -15.35
N THR A 654 35.32 -6.79 -15.33
CA THR A 654 34.82 -7.98 -14.60
C THR A 654 35.84 -8.50 -13.60
N VAL A 655 35.36 -9.04 -12.49
CA VAL A 655 36.18 -9.66 -11.43
C VAL A 655 35.89 -11.15 -11.33
N ALA A 656 36.87 -11.94 -10.89
CA ALA A 656 36.75 -13.39 -10.71
C ALA A 656 37.56 -13.88 -9.50
N LEU A 657 37.23 -15.06 -8.97
CA LEU A 657 38.07 -15.76 -7.99
C LEU A 657 39.15 -16.57 -8.71
N LYS A 658 40.42 -16.28 -8.41
CA LYS A 658 41.60 -16.96 -8.98
C LYS A 658 42.58 -17.35 -7.87
N ASN A 659 43.52 -18.25 -8.20
CA ASN A 659 44.53 -18.68 -7.23
C ASN A 659 45.34 -17.48 -6.74
N CYS A 660 45.49 -17.32 -5.42
CA CYS A 660 46.20 -16.19 -4.83
C CYS A 660 47.68 -16.15 -5.28
N ASN A 661 48.01 -15.16 -6.10
CA ASN A 661 49.32 -14.94 -6.70
C ASN A 661 49.94 -13.58 -6.31
N MET A 662 49.17 -12.70 -5.65
CA MET A 662 49.58 -11.37 -5.17
C MET A 662 50.04 -10.38 -6.27
N LEU A 663 49.71 -10.68 -7.54
CA LEU A 663 49.97 -9.79 -8.67
C LEU A 663 49.09 -8.54 -8.61
N ALA A 664 49.46 -7.51 -9.38
CA ALA A 664 48.86 -6.18 -9.26
C ALA A 664 47.38 -6.12 -9.70
N ASN A 665 46.86 -7.11 -10.43
CA ASN A 665 45.44 -7.31 -10.74
C ASN A 665 44.65 -8.01 -9.62
N GLN A 666 45.31 -8.62 -8.63
CA GLN A 666 44.70 -9.14 -7.39
C GLN A 666 44.77 -8.14 -6.22
N LYS A 667 45.31 -6.93 -6.45
CA LYS A 667 45.44 -5.90 -5.42
C LYS A 667 44.25 -4.95 -5.41
N TRP A 668 43.84 -4.57 -4.19
CA TRP A 668 42.72 -3.70 -3.87
C TRP A 668 43.16 -2.78 -2.72
N GLU A 669 43.16 -1.48 -2.98
CA GLU A 669 43.44 -0.41 -2.02
C GLU A 669 42.13 0.27 -1.66
N PHE A 670 41.83 0.42 -0.37
CA PHE A 670 40.59 1.06 0.08
C PHE A 670 40.81 2.55 0.36
N SER A 671 40.19 3.42 -0.44
CA SER A 671 40.15 4.87 -0.20
C SER A 671 38.86 5.27 0.51
N LYS A 672 38.94 6.19 1.48
CA LYS A 672 37.74 6.84 2.02
C LYS A 672 37.07 7.64 0.89
N THR A 673 35.79 7.37 0.66
CA THR A 673 34.92 8.15 -0.22
C THR A 673 34.83 9.59 0.29
N SER A 674 35.01 10.55 -0.60
CA SER A 674 35.14 12.00 -0.33
C SER A 674 33.81 12.73 -0.19
#